data_AF-A0AAV8V1H0-F1
#
_entry.id   AF-A0AAV8V1H0-F1
#
_cell.length_a   1.000
_cell.length_b   1.000
_cell.length_c   1.000
_cell.angle_alpha   90.00
_cell.angle_beta   90.00
_cell.angle_gamma   90.00
#
_symmetry.space_group_name_H-M   'P 1'
#
loop_
_entity.id
_entity.type
_entity.pdbx_description
1 polymer ?
#
loop_
_entity_poly.entity_id
_entity_poly.type
_entity_poly.pdbx_seq_one_letter_code
_entity_poly.pdbx_strand_id
1 'polypeptide(L)'
;MTAFVGLGSGLVRKSGGCRIGSLNGRTWHLTSSRQGRISRGHGTKIKMSAVSPSEVDLRKDILKRLRQQMVSEKIDAFIVPSPDPHNSEYASDCFNRRTYVSGFDGSAGTVVITLKKALLWTDGRYFLQAEEQLSPAWELMKAGTPGVPSIEEWLAENVKAKGSVGIDPYVHSISNTGTLREALEKANKKLIFLEENPIDVIWRSRPGYPNAPIRIHPIEYAGTSAAEKLEKIREQMKTEDVDCMLVSMLDEVAWLLNIRGDDIPCCPVVLSYVIVQKDTVTLFVDQKKVRESVRSYLKKAGVRTDSYENARDAVVKLAACGKKFWLDPASTSAAMHTAANQRDRAVVKVTPIPLMKAVKNVQEAQGMLNAHYKDGAALCNFFAWLEKEIVSRRSISEVQVAKTLKRFRSQQKDFLGESFPAIAGSGANGAIIHYRAVPATCGDVTTNQLFLLDSGGQYADGTTDVTRTIHLGTPTRQEVESFTRVLKGHIAIDNAVFPEGTTGNMLDPLARMPLWEVGLDYRHGTGHGVGACLNVHEGPHGISPRPNTTGLVPGMIVSNEPGYYEDGKFGIRIENLLIVKEADTANKFNDKRYFGFSRLTHAPFQRKMIDVKMLTPAEIGWINKYHRDVRERILPRVNGEEAEWLIRNTAPLETPRPVGSAPASSAPASSGYGSSQTGYGTQTAGYGNSRAGYSTSAAGNGTVPAGYEIPSVGSGTSRGAYENSSTESATQRPSNPAPPATSAPSSAGSSAAWSGPAKSADGYGASRPASATPAPGYRSSRPDTASGSSASELNQLLLLNLQSVPQPPRLLQQAQRFLQARVRAMSRRQRIPLKTERNSRIRPHLRDENCSSLHSLGSGWLFWDSEHPRILPGSNSSERKRWTAA
;
A
#
# COMPACT_ATOMS: atom_id res chain seq x y z
N MET A 1 26.70 -47.43 -32.74
CA MET A 1 27.94 -46.64 -32.94
C MET A 1 28.05 -45.69 -31.76
N THR A 2 28.82 -46.07 -30.74
CA THR A 2 30.19 -45.57 -30.45
C THR A 2 30.07 -44.30 -29.58
N ALA A 3 30.10 -44.37 -28.24
CA ALA A 3 31.26 -44.62 -27.37
C ALA A 3 32.34 -43.53 -27.53
N PHE A 4 32.89 -42.92 -26.47
CA PHE A 4 33.40 -43.55 -25.25
C PHE A 4 33.09 -42.78 -23.94
N VAL A 5 33.32 -43.45 -22.81
CA VAL A 5 33.37 -42.86 -21.45
C VAL A 5 34.77 -43.07 -20.87
N GLY A 6 35.30 -42.09 -20.12
CA GLY A 6 36.57 -42.20 -19.40
C GLY A 6 36.39 -41.92 -17.91
N LEU A 7 36.62 -42.93 -17.06
CA LEU A 7 36.66 -42.82 -15.60
C LEU A 7 38.10 -42.57 -15.12
N GLY A 8 38.28 -41.86 -14.01
CA GLY A 8 39.61 -41.61 -13.43
C GLY A 8 39.54 -41.08 -12.00
N SER A 9 39.73 -41.96 -11.01
CA SER A 9 39.78 -41.62 -9.58
C SER A 9 41.23 -41.61 -9.07
N GLY A 10 41.55 -40.79 -8.06
CA GLY A 10 42.88 -40.77 -7.45
C GLY A 10 43.01 -39.83 -6.24
N LEU A 11 43.65 -40.31 -5.17
CA LEU A 11 44.03 -39.54 -3.98
C LEU A 11 45.44 -38.95 -4.16
N VAL A 12 45.81 -37.94 -3.36
CA VAL A 12 46.90 -38.00 -2.33
C VAL A 12 47.14 -36.62 -1.65
N ARG A 13 47.73 -36.65 -0.45
CA ARG A 13 48.13 -35.52 0.43
C ARG A 13 49.28 -34.69 -0.22
N LYS A 14 49.68 -33.47 0.19
CA LYS A 14 50.27 -33.10 1.51
C LYS A 14 50.92 -31.68 1.45
N SER A 15 50.92 -30.96 2.58
CA SER A 15 51.94 -29.97 3.06
C SER A 15 52.37 -28.72 2.24
N GLY A 16 52.61 -27.61 2.96
CA GLY A 16 53.26 -26.37 2.49
C GLY A 16 52.27 -25.24 2.18
N GLY A 17 52.38 -24.01 2.70
CA GLY A 17 53.36 -23.44 3.64
C GLY A 17 54.44 -22.59 2.96
N CYS A 18 54.15 -21.31 2.72
CA CYS A 18 55.13 -20.34 2.18
C CYS A 18 54.98 -18.96 2.84
N ARG A 19 56.08 -18.22 2.98
CA ARG A 19 56.15 -16.86 3.52
C ARG A 19 56.14 -15.85 2.37
N ILE A 20 55.50 -14.69 2.56
CA ILE A 20 55.64 -13.56 1.62
C ILE A 20 56.88 -12.75 2.01
N GLY A 21 57.79 -12.58 1.04
CA GLY A 21 58.97 -11.70 1.14
C GLY A 21 58.65 -10.24 0.79
N SER A 22 59.55 -9.34 1.16
CA SER A 22 59.45 -7.90 0.95
C SER A 22 59.97 -7.44 -0.41
N LEU A 23 59.56 -6.24 -0.85
CA LEU A 23 60.44 -5.05 -0.99
C LEU A 23 59.69 -3.82 -1.55
N ASN A 24 60.16 -2.64 -1.10
CA ASN A 24 60.12 -1.27 -1.68
C ASN A 24 59.02 -0.86 -2.70
N GLY A 25 58.38 0.32 -2.60
CA GLY A 25 58.58 1.46 -1.70
C GLY A 25 58.75 2.80 -2.45
N ARG A 26 58.07 3.86 -1.98
CA ARG A 26 58.33 5.27 -2.33
C ARG A 26 57.60 6.22 -1.37
N THR A 27 58.33 7.14 -0.75
CA THR A 27 57.81 8.23 0.09
C THR A 27 57.55 9.49 -0.72
N TRP A 28 56.59 10.30 -0.29
CA TRP A 28 56.48 11.71 -0.68
C TRP A 28 56.27 12.58 0.57
N HIS A 29 56.98 13.71 0.64
CA HIS A 29 56.89 14.64 1.76
C HIS A 29 55.69 15.59 1.61
N LEU A 30 55.05 15.92 2.73
CA LEU A 30 54.14 17.05 2.83
C LEU A 30 54.90 18.26 3.39
N THR A 31 55.04 19.31 2.59
CA THR A 31 55.54 20.62 3.03
C THR A 31 54.38 21.56 3.34
N SER A 32 54.54 22.37 4.39
CA SER A 32 53.52 23.34 4.81
C SER A 32 53.71 24.69 4.14
N SER A 33 52.61 25.33 3.72
CA SER A 33 52.55 26.78 3.56
C SER A 33 51.25 27.34 4.15
N ARG A 34 51.36 28.46 4.88
CA ARG A 34 50.23 29.24 5.36
C ARG A 34 50.03 30.44 4.43
N GLN A 35 48.82 30.63 3.93
CA GLN A 35 48.28 31.97 3.61
C GLN A 35 46.76 31.92 3.77
N GLY A 36 46.21 32.86 4.53
CA GLY A 36 44.78 32.86 4.88
C GLY A 36 43.95 33.68 3.89
N ARG A 37 42.69 33.28 3.67
CA ARG A 37 41.68 34.15 3.05
C ARG A 37 40.32 34.02 3.73
N ILE A 38 39.80 35.21 4.05
CA ILE A 38 38.49 35.60 4.58
C ILE A 38 37.35 34.63 4.21
N SER A 39 36.58 34.21 5.22
CA SER A 39 35.34 33.47 5.05
C SER A 39 34.24 34.33 4.42
N ARG A 40 33.72 33.93 3.25
CA ARG A 40 32.39 34.34 2.75
C ARG A 40 31.49 33.11 2.68
N GLY A 41 30.39 33.15 3.43
CA GLY A 41 29.43 32.05 3.50
C GLY A 41 28.88 31.70 2.12
N HIS A 42 29.21 30.52 1.63
CA HIS A 42 28.56 29.94 0.47
C HIS A 42 27.39 29.10 0.97
N GLY A 43 26.16 29.51 0.65
CA GLY A 43 25.02 28.61 0.73
C GLY A 43 25.32 27.39 -0.13
N THR A 44 25.39 26.21 0.50
CA THR A 44 25.83 24.98 -0.17
C THR A 44 24.75 24.51 -1.13
N LYS A 45 24.79 25.01 -2.38
CA LYS A 45 24.14 24.32 -3.49
C LYS A 45 24.72 22.92 -3.56
N ILE A 46 23.93 21.95 -3.11
CA ILE A 46 24.27 20.53 -3.23
C ILE A 46 24.56 20.28 -4.71
N LYS A 47 25.75 19.75 -5.02
CA LYS A 47 26.03 19.23 -6.36
C LYS A 47 25.28 17.90 -6.50
N MET A 48 23.99 18.01 -6.82
CA MET A 48 23.14 16.89 -7.22
C MET A 48 23.88 16.14 -8.33
N SER A 49 24.11 14.83 -8.13
CA SER A 49 25.02 14.06 -8.96
C SER A 49 24.37 13.70 -10.29
N ALA A 50 24.67 14.48 -11.33
CA ALA A 50 24.28 14.14 -12.69
C ALA A 50 24.82 12.74 -13.09
N VAL A 51 23.99 11.97 -13.79
CA VAL A 51 24.28 10.62 -14.31
C VAL A 51 25.69 10.56 -14.93
N SER A 52 26.50 9.56 -14.55
CA SER A 52 27.90 9.52 -14.94
C SER A 52 28.07 9.37 -16.46
N PRO A 53 29.16 9.89 -17.08
CA PRO A 53 29.38 9.76 -18.52
C PRO A 53 29.33 8.31 -19.02
N SER A 54 29.88 7.38 -18.25
CA SER A 54 29.83 5.93 -18.52
C SER A 54 28.41 5.35 -18.49
N GLU A 55 27.53 5.84 -17.61
CA GLU A 55 26.13 5.43 -17.60
C GLU A 55 25.37 6.07 -18.76
N VAL A 56 25.61 7.35 -19.06
CA VAL A 56 25.01 8.04 -20.21
C VAL A 56 25.32 7.29 -21.52
N ASP A 57 26.57 6.86 -21.73
CA ASP A 57 26.95 6.10 -22.92
C ASP A 57 26.40 4.67 -22.93
N LEU A 58 26.30 4.01 -21.77
CA LEU A 58 25.60 2.74 -21.63
C LEU A 58 24.11 2.84 -22.00
N ARG A 59 23.40 3.89 -21.55
CA ARG A 59 21.97 4.11 -21.88
C ARG A 59 21.79 4.40 -23.38
N LYS A 60 22.68 5.17 -24.01
CA LYS A 60 22.68 5.38 -25.48
C LYS A 60 22.83 4.06 -26.24
N ASP A 61 23.76 3.20 -25.82
CA ASP A 61 24.02 1.89 -26.43
C ASP A 61 22.85 0.90 -26.24
N ILE A 62 22.22 0.88 -25.06
CA ILE A 62 20.99 0.12 -24.82
C ILE A 62 19.84 0.62 -25.72
N LEU A 63 19.60 1.93 -25.80
CA LEU A 63 18.58 2.50 -26.69
C LEU A 63 18.86 2.22 -28.17
N LYS A 64 20.12 2.23 -28.59
CA LYS A 64 20.54 1.87 -29.96
C LYS A 64 20.18 0.41 -30.27
N ARG A 65 20.55 -0.53 -29.39
CA ARG A 65 20.20 -1.95 -29.54
C ARG A 65 18.69 -2.19 -29.53
N LEU A 66 17.96 -1.53 -28.63
CA LEU A 66 16.50 -1.66 -28.55
C LEU A 66 15.82 -1.19 -29.84
N ARG A 67 16.25 -0.07 -30.41
CA ARG A 67 15.74 0.43 -31.70
C ARG A 67 16.09 -0.48 -32.87
N GLN A 68 17.19 -1.22 -32.82
CA GLN A 68 17.50 -2.25 -33.82
C GLN A 68 16.49 -3.41 -33.75
N GLN A 69 16.14 -3.87 -32.55
CA GLN A 69 15.08 -4.89 -32.36
C GLN A 69 13.70 -4.38 -32.78
N MET A 70 13.35 -3.12 -32.47
CA MET A 70 12.10 -2.52 -32.94
C MET A 70 11.97 -2.53 -34.47
N VAL A 71 13.08 -2.43 -35.21
CA VAL A 71 13.10 -2.50 -36.67
C VAL A 71 12.91 -3.92 -37.20
N SER A 72 13.45 -4.96 -36.54
CA SER A 72 13.15 -6.36 -36.91
C SER A 72 11.70 -6.74 -36.60
N GLU A 73 11.18 -6.28 -35.46
CA GLU A 73 9.76 -6.44 -35.07
C GLU A 73 8.79 -5.54 -35.85
N LYS A 74 9.29 -4.65 -36.71
CA LYS A 74 8.51 -3.74 -37.58
C LYS A 74 7.57 -2.82 -36.79
N ILE A 75 8.01 -2.34 -35.62
CA ILE A 75 7.28 -1.40 -34.76
C ILE A 75 7.93 -0.01 -34.75
N ASP A 76 7.08 1.04 -34.78
CA ASP A 76 7.49 2.44 -34.72
C ASP A 76 7.69 2.93 -33.28
N ALA A 77 6.92 2.36 -32.36
CA ALA A 77 6.99 2.61 -30.92
C ALA A 77 6.88 1.30 -30.13
N PHE A 78 7.45 1.28 -28.92
CA PHE A 78 7.41 0.16 -27.98
C PHE A 78 7.13 0.68 -26.56
N ILE A 79 6.19 0.05 -25.85
CA ILE A 79 5.81 0.42 -24.47
C ILE A 79 6.39 -0.58 -23.48
N VAL A 80 7.01 -0.07 -22.41
CA VAL A 80 7.52 -0.88 -21.28
C VAL A 80 6.95 -0.30 -19.99
N PRO A 81 5.93 -0.94 -19.40
CA PRO A 81 5.40 -0.54 -18.10
C PRO A 81 6.29 -1.05 -16.97
N SER A 82 5.90 -0.75 -15.72
CA SER A 82 6.57 -1.29 -14.52
C SER A 82 6.23 -2.74 -14.16
N PRO A 83 4.99 -3.25 -14.31
CA PRO A 83 4.63 -4.55 -13.74
C PRO A 83 5.24 -5.76 -14.45
N ASP A 84 5.19 -6.88 -13.74
CA ASP A 84 5.56 -8.21 -14.21
C ASP A 84 4.37 -8.96 -14.88
N PRO A 85 4.51 -10.23 -15.30
CA PRO A 85 3.41 -11.04 -15.86
C PRO A 85 2.21 -11.29 -14.94
N HIS A 86 2.28 -10.84 -13.68
CA HIS A 86 1.27 -11.00 -12.64
C HIS A 86 0.71 -9.66 -12.15
N ASN A 87 1.05 -8.56 -12.83
CA ASN A 87 0.69 -7.20 -12.47
C ASN A 87 1.18 -6.77 -11.05
N SER A 88 2.30 -7.33 -10.59
CA SER A 88 2.93 -6.95 -9.31
C SER A 88 3.42 -5.49 -9.33
N GLU A 89 3.22 -4.74 -8.24
CA GLU A 89 3.74 -3.37 -8.10
C GLU A 89 5.27 -3.36 -7.94
N TYR A 90 5.78 -4.21 -7.05
CA TYR A 90 7.20 -4.50 -6.95
C TYR A 90 7.47 -5.77 -7.76
N ALA A 91 8.48 -5.73 -8.64
CA ALA A 91 8.84 -6.85 -9.50
C ALA A 91 10.23 -7.41 -9.13
N SER A 92 10.43 -8.72 -9.30
CA SER A 92 11.75 -9.35 -9.19
C SER A 92 12.72 -8.75 -10.22
N ASP A 93 14.04 -8.74 -9.94
CA ASP A 93 15.02 -8.06 -10.80
C ASP A 93 15.05 -8.56 -12.26
N CYS A 94 14.65 -9.81 -12.52
CA CYS A 94 14.47 -10.35 -13.87
C CYS A 94 13.38 -9.66 -14.71
N PHE A 95 12.51 -8.85 -14.10
CA PHE A 95 11.42 -8.10 -14.73
C PHE A 95 11.63 -6.58 -14.74
N ASN A 96 12.67 -6.05 -14.08
CA ASN A 96 12.98 -4.61 -13.97
C ASN A 96 13.51 -3.96 -15.27
N ARG A 97 12.88 -4.32 -16.40
CA ARG A 97 13.21 -3.94 -17.79
C ARG A 97 13.20 -2.42 -18.01
N ARG A 98 12.21 -1.73 -17.44
CA ARG A 98 12.10 -0.26 -17.44
C ARG A 98 13.37 0.38 -16.87
N THR A 99 13.82 -0.07 -15.69
CA THR A 99 15.04 0.42 -15.03
C THR A 99 16.31 0.06 -15.80
N TYR A 100 16.37 -1.12 -16.41
CA TYR A 100 17.48 -1.47 -17.30
C TYR A 100 17.64 -0.49 -18.48
N VAL A 101 16.55 -0.11 -19.15
CA VAL A 101 16.62 0.78 -20.33
C VAL A 101 16.77 2.26 -20.00
N SER A 102 16.10 2.78 -18.96
CA SER A 102 16.12 4.21 -18.64
C SER A 102 17.10 4.60 -17.54
N GLY A 103 17.37 3.71 -16.59
CA GLY A 103 18.06 4.00 -15.33
C GLY A 103 17.14 4.40 -14.18
N PHE A 104 15.87 4.70 -14.44
CA PHE A 104 14.92 5.12 -13.40
C PHE A 104 14.39 3.94 -12.57
N ASP A 105 14.49 3.99 -11.23
CA ASP A 105 14.21 2.87 -10.30
C ASP A 105 13.02 3.04 -9.33
N GLY A 106 12.22 4.12 -9.43
CA GLY A 106 10.99 4.29 -8.62
C GLY A 106 9.95 3.19 -8.88
N SER A 107 8.98 2.94 -7.99
CA SER A 107 8.01 1.83 -8.19
C SER A 107 7.08 2.07 -9.40
N ALA A 108 6.66 3.32 -9.63
CA ALA A 108 5.73 3.65 -10.72
C ALA A 108 6.41 4.36 -11.91
N GLY A 109 6.14 3.88 -13.11
CA GLY A 109 6.46 4.59 -14.36
C GLY A 109 6.33 3.70 -15.60
N THR A 110 6.06 4.31 -16.75
CA THR A 110 5.97 3.61 -18.04
C THR A 110 6.83 4.35 -19.05
N VAL A 111 7.71 3.62 -19.74
CA VAL A 111 8.51 4.19 -20.83
C VAL A 111 7.92 3.90 -22.19
N VAL A 112 7.98 4.89 -23.07
CA VAL A 112 7.67 4.76 -24.50
C VAL A 112 8.94 5.06 -25.27
N ILE A 113 9.42 4.09 -26.05
CA ILE A 113 10.56 4.26 -26.94
C ILE A 113 10.01 4.32 -28.37
N THR A 114 10.42 5.32 -29.14
CA THR A 114 10.21 5.33 -30.60
C THR A 114 11.55 5.21 -31.30
N LEU A 115 11.54 5.06 -32.63
CA LEU A 115 12.77 5.09 -33.45
C LEU A 115 13.58 6.40 -33.31
N LYS A 116 13.00 7.47 -32.73
CA LYS A 116 13.66 8.78 -32.54
C LYS A 116 13.69 9.27 -31.09
N LYS A 117 12.57 9.18 -30.35
CA LYS A 117 12.42 9.64 -28.95
C LYS A 117 12.49 8.48 -27.94
N ALA A 118 12.70 8.81 -26.67
CA ALA A 118 12.52 7.93 -25.53
C ALA A 118 11.92 8.76 -24.39
N LEU A 119 10.78 8.34 -23.84
CA LEU A 119 9.99 9.11 -22.88
C LEU A 119 9.66 8.27 -21.65
N LEU A 120 9.62 8.89 -20.47
CA LEU A 120 9.14 8.28 -19.22
C LEU A 120 7.92 9.04 -18.71
N TRP A 121 6.77 8.38 -18.61
CA TRP A 121 5.67 8.84 -17.76
C TRP A 121 5.87 8.32 -16.33
N THR A 122 5.76 9.21 -15.34
CA THR A 122 5.66 8.85 -13.93
C THR A 122 4.83 9.91 -13.18
N ASP A 123 4.40 9.61 -11.96
CA ASP A 123 3.52 10.47 -11.15
C ASP A 123 4.28 11.40 -10.18
N GLY A 124 3.53 12.26 -9.49
CA GLY A 124 4.07 13.33 -8.62
C GLY A 124 4.96 12.88 -7.46
N ARG A 125 4.97 11.58 -7.11
CA ARG A 125 5.92 11.01 -6.12
C ARG A 125 7.35 10.92 -6.65
N TYR A 126 7.52 10.96 -7.97
CA TYR A 126 8.75 10.54 -8.66
C TYR A 126 9.38 11.60 -9.58
N PHE A 127 8.80 12.79 -9.71
CA PHE A 127 9.31 13.83 -10.62
C PHE A 127 10.80 14.17 -10.36
N LEU A 128 11.18 14.43 -9.11
CA LEU A 128 12.56 14.78 -8.75
C LEU A 128 13.54 13.61 -8.99
N GLN A 129 13.17 12.40 -8.58
CA GLN A 129 13.97 11.19 -8.82
C GLN A 129 14.17 10.91 -10.32
N ALA A 130 13.16 11.16 -11.14
CA ALA A 130 13.28 11.01 -12.59
C ALA A 130 14.17 12.10 -13.23
N GLU A 131 14.13 13.34 -12.73
CA GLU A 131 15.03 14.42 -13.18
C GLU A 131 16.51 14.14 -12.83
N GLU A 132 16.78 13.44 -11.73
CA GLU A 132 18.13 13.02 -11.35
C GLU A 132 18.63 11.77 -12.11
N GLN A 133 17.76 10.77 -12.32
CA GLN A 133 18.16 9.45 -12.83
C GLN A 133 18.16 9.33 -14.36
N LEU A 134 17.41 10.18 -15.08
CA LEU A 134 17.31 10.11 -16.54
C LEU A 134 18.49 10.82 -17.23
N SER A 135 19.19 10.09 -18.11
CA SER A 135 20.18 10.71 -19.00
C SER A 135 19.50 11.66 -20.02
N PRO A 136 20.18 12.68 -20.57
CA PRO A 136 19.62 13.65 -21.54
C PRO A 136 19.08 13.10 -22.86
N ALA A 137 19.10 11.78 -23.08
CA ALA A 137 18.42 11.10 -24.20
C ALA A 137 16.93 10.80 -23.92
N TRP A 138 16.43 11.11 -22.72
CA TRP A 138 15.07 10.84 -22.26
C TRP A 138 14.26 12.11 -22.00
N GLU A 139 12.97 12.04 -22.28
CA GLU A 139 11.98 13.11 -22.08
C GLU A 139 11.05 12.74 -20.91
N LEU A 140 11.03 13.55 -19.85
CA LEU A 140 10.20 13.29 -18.65
C LEU A 140 8.79 13.85 -18.83
N MET A 141 7.81 12.95 -18.84
CA MET A 141 6.39 13.26 -18.94
C MET A 141 5.78 13.22 -17.54
N LYS A 142 5.55 14.41 -16.95
CA LYS A 142 5.03 14.58 -15.59
C LYS A 142 3.52 14.28 -15.53
N ALA A 143 3.15 13.02 -15.40
CA ALA A 143 1.78 12.55 -15.51
C ALA A 143 0.86 13.21 -14.46
N GLY A 144 -0.35 13.58 -14.87
CA GLY A 144 -1.32 14.29 -14.03
C GLY A 144 -1.05 15.80 -13.86
N THR A 145 -0.02 16.37 -14.51
CA THR A 145 0.15 17.82 -14.59
C THR A 145 -0.57 18.40 -15.82
N PRO A 146 -1.15 19.62 -15.75
CA PRO A 146 -1.85 20.21 -16.89
C PRO A 146 -0.96 20.34 -18.13
N GLY A 147 -1.48 19.92 -19.29
CA GLY A 147 -0.77 19.98 -20.57
C GLY A 147 0.17 18.81 -20.86
N VAL A 148 0.36 17.85 -19.94
CA VAL A 148 1.03 16.58 -20.24
C VAL A 148 -0.01 15.55 -20.71
N PRO A 149 0.05 15.08 -21.97
CA PRO A 149 -0.90 14.09 -22.48
C PRO A 149 -0.70 12.71 -21.84
N SER A 150 -1.73 11.87 -21.91
CA SER A 150 -1.61 10.43 -21.66
C SER A 150 -0.69 9.74 -22.67
N ILE A 151 -0.34 8.49 -22.41
CA ILE A 151 0.48 7.67 -23.31
C ILE A 151 -0.29 7.40 -24.60
N GLU A 152 -1.59 7.16 -24.48
CA GLU A 152 -2.55 6.87 -25.52
C GLU A 152 -2.72 8.06 -26.47
N GLU A 153 -2.94 9.26 -25.93
CA GLU A 153 -3.02 10.52 -26.69
C GLU A 153 -1.68 10.82 -27.38
N TRP A 154 -0.57 10.73 -26.64
CA TRP A 154 0.76 11.01 -27.20
C TRP A 154 1.10 10.07 -28.36
N LEU A 155 0.80 8.77 -28.23
CA LEU A 155 0.97 7.79 -29.31
C LEU A 155 0.01 8.05 -30.48
N ALA A 156 -1.23 8.44 -30.21
CA ALA A 156 -2.21 8.81 -31.24
C ALA A 156 -1.76 10.01 -32.08
N GLU A 157 -1.00 10.95 -31.51
CA GLU A 157 -0.44 12.11 -32.21
C GLU A 157 0.93 11.84 -32.85
N ASN A 158 1.87 11.26 -32.11
CA ASN A 158 3.30 11.24 -32.46
C ASN A 158 3.74 10.02 -33.29
N VAL A 159 2.95 8.94 -33.31
CA VAL A 159 3.20 7.81 -34.22
C VAL A 159 2.61 8.13 -35.60
N LYS A 160 3.32 7.77 -36.67
CA LYS A 160 2.86 7.98 -38.06
C LYS A 160 1.51 7.30 -38.31
N ALA A 161 0.70 7.83 -39.23
CA ALA A 161 -0.51 7.15 -39.69
C ALA A 161 -0.18 5.76 -40.26
N LYS A 162 -1.01 4.76 -39.96
CA LYS A 162 -0.79 3.32 -40.22
C LYS A 162 0.46 2.73 -39.54
N GLY A 163 1.07 3.44 -38.60
CA GLY A 163 2.22 2.98 -37.82
C GLY A 163 1.85 1.94 -36.76
N SER A 164 2.88 1.24 -36.28
CA SER A 164 2.75 0.10 -35.36
C SER A 164 3.30 0.43 -33.97
N VAL A 165 2.52 0.13 -32.92
CA VAL A 165 2.94 0.20 -31.51
C VAL A 165 3.03 -1.22 -30.97
N GLY A 166 4.24 -1.63 -30.56
CA GLY A 166 4.48 -2.94 -29.94
C GLY A 166 4.26 -2.91 -28.44
N ILE A 167 3.74 -4.01 -27.89
CA ILE A 167 3.72 -4.32 -26.45
C ILE A 167 4.16 -5.76 -26.20
N ASP A 168 4.78 -5.99 -25.03
CA ASP A 168 4.86 -7.33 -24.43
C ASP A 168 3.47 -7.67 -23.84
N PRO A 169 2.75 -8.68 -24.38
CA PRO A 169 1.38 -8.98 -23.99
C PRO A 169 1.27 -9.65 -22.61
N TYR A 170 2.39 -10.09 -21.99
CA TYR A 170 2.36 -10.64 -20.64
C TYR A 170 2.30 -9.56 -19.57
N VAL A 171 2.82 -8.36 -19.82
CA VAL A 171 2.93 -7.26 -18.82
C VAL A 171 1.89 -6.14 -18.99
N HIS A 172 0.84 -6.38 -19.80
CA HIS A 172 -0.28 -5.46 -19.98
C HIS A 172 -1.60 -6.18 -19.66
N SER A 173 -2.42 -5.60 -18.80
CA SER A 173 -3.73 -6.16 -18.42
C SER A 173 -4.75 -6.09 -19.56
N ILE A 174 -5.85 -6.85 -19.47
CA ILE A 174 -6.98 -6.75 -20.42
C ILE A 174 -7.48 -5.31 -20.52
N SER A 175 -7.72 -4.66 -19.38
CA SER A 175 -8.26 -3.28 -19.33
C SER A 175 -7.32 -2.29 -20.02
N ASN A 176 -6.03 -2.28 -19.67
CA ASN A 176 -5.06 -1.34 -20.23
C ASN A 176 -4.88 -1.59 -21.74
N THR A 177 -4.90 -2.86 -22.16
CA THR A 177 -4.79 -3.26 -23.56
C THR A 177 -6.03 -2.85 -24.38
N GLY A 178 -7.22 -2.85 -23.78
CA GLY A 178 -8.45 -2.33 -24.38
C GLY A 178 -8.36 -0.83 -24.66
N THR A 179 -8.10 -0.03 -23.63
CA THR A 179 -7.99 1.44 -23.74
C THR A 179 -6.90 1.86 -24.75
N LEU A 180 -5.73 1.22 -24.70
CA LEU A 180 -4.65 1.47 -25.66
C LEU A 180 -5.05 1.11 -27.09
N ARG A 181 -5.75 -0.02 -27.28
CA ARG A 181 -6.24 -0.46 -28.60
C ARG A 181 -7.22 0.56 -29.19
N GLU A 182 -8.24 0.95 -28.43
CA GLU A 182 -9.28 1.89 -28.87
C GLU A 182 -8.69 3.23 -29.31
N ALA A 183 -7.75 3.77 -28.52
CA ALA A 183 -7.06 5.03 -28.86
C ALA A 183 -6.23 4.93 -30.14
N LEU A 184 -5.49 3.82 -30.33
CA LEU A 184 -4.67 3.60 -31.52
C LEU A 184 -5.51 3.34 -32.77
N GLU A 185 -6.56 2.53 -32.68
CA GLU A 185 -7.44 2.21 -33.80
C GLU A 185 -8.22 3.46 -34.25
N LYS A 186 -8.72 4.29 -33.32
CA LYS A 186 -9.29 5.63 -33.60
C LYS A 186 -8.30 6.56 -34.29
N ALA A 187 -7.01 6.43 -33.99
CA ALA A 187 -5.92 7.21 -34.59
C ALA A 187 -5.29 6.55 -35.85
N ASN A 188 -5.95 5.54 -36.43
CA ASN A 188 -5.51 4.77 -37.60
C ASN A 188 -4.09 4.20 -37.44
N LYS A 189 -3.85 3.54 -36.31
CA LYS A 189 -2.59 2.87 -35.91
C LYS A 189 -2.87 1.42 -35.52
N LYS A 190 -1.82 0.61 -35.39
CA LYS A 190 -1.92 -0.81 -35.04
C LYS A 190 -1.27 -1.10 -33.70
N LEU A 191 -1.99 -1.77 -32.81
CA LEU A 191 -1.41 -2.42 -31.63
C LEU A 191 -0.89 -3.81 -32.03
N ILE A 192 0.39 -4.06 -31.77
CA ILE A 192 1.09 -5.32 -32.08
C ILE A 192 1.48 -5.99 -30.75
N PHE A 193 1.10 -7.27 -30.59
CA PHE A 193 1.62 -8.10 -29.51
C PHE A 193 2.91 -8.77 -29.99
N LEU A 194 3.97 -8.69 -29.20
CA LEU A 194 5.27 -9.27 -29.50
C LEU A 194 5.39 -10.66 -28.86
N GLU A 195 6.03 -11.61 -29.53
CA GLU A 195 6.20 -12.99 -29.03
C GLU A 195 7.32 -13.09 -27.98
N GLU A 196 8.44 -12.38 -28.21
CA GLU A 196 9.53 -12.17 -27.25
C GLU A 196 9.62 -10.68 -26.89
N ASN A 197 10.05 -10.36 -25.66
CA ASN A 197 10.24 -8.96 -25.26
C ASN A 197 11.58 -8.43 -25.81
N PRO A 198 11.60 -7.37 -26.65
CA PRO A 198 12.83 -6.82 -27.26
C PRO A 198 13.93 -6.39 -26.28
N ILE A 199 13.60 -6.17 -25.00
CA ILE A 199 14.58 -5.87 -23.95
C ILE A 199 15.32 -7.12 -23.49
N ASP A 200 14.63 -8.25 -23.39
CA ASP A 200 15.21 -9.51 -22.91
C ASP A 200 16.31 -9.99 -23.87
N VAL A 201 16.07 -9.86 -25.19
CA VAL A 201 17.04 -10.14 -26.28
C VAL A 201 18.36 -9.36 -26.14
N ILE A 202 18.30 -8.12 -25.62
CA ILE A 202 19.47 -7.24 -25.50
C ILE A 202 20.07 -7.20 -24.09
N TRP A 203 19.37 -7.72 -23.07
CA TRP A 203 19.79 -7.71 -21.67
C TRP A 203 20.65 -8.92 -21.34
N ARG A 204 21.88 -8.94 -21.87
CA ARG A 204 22.87 -10.02 -21.68
C ARG A 204 23.19 -10.37 -20.21
N SER A 205 22.94 -9.45 -19.29
CA SER A 205 23.13 -9.58 -17.84
C SER A 205 21.82 -9.71 -17.06
N ARG A 206 20.72 -10.13 -17.71
CA ARG A 206 19.41 -10.30 -17.07
C ARG A 206 19.49 -11.30 -15.91
N PRO A 207 19.01 -10.96 -14.71
CA PRO A 207 18.89 -11.91 -13.61
C PRO A 207 17.98 -13.07 -13.97
N GLY A 208 18.27 -14.26 -13.42
CA GLY A 208 17.36 -15.41 -13.51
C GLY A 208 16.09 -15.19 -12.67
N TYR A 209 15.07 -16.02 -12.90
CA TYR A 209 13.86 -16.01 -12.06
C TYR A 209 14.21 -16.32 -10.59
N PRO A 210 13.48 -15.70 -9.63
CA PRO A 210 13.67 -16.00 -8.22
C PRO A 210 13.31 -17.46 -7.93
N ASN A 211 14.05 -18.08 -7.00
CA ASN A 211 13.94 -19.51 -6.68
C ASN A 211 13.57 -19.75 -5.20
N ALA A 212 12.88 -18.79 -4.57
CA ALA A 212 12.54 -18.86 -3.16
C ALA A 212 11.63 -20.08 -2.86
N PRO A 213 11.89 -20.84 -1.79
CA PRO A 213 11.09 -22.02 -1.46
C PRO A 213 9.73 -21.64 -0.90
N ILE A 214 8.69 -22.39 -1.26
CA ILE A 214 7.35 -22.17 -0.72
C ILE A 214 7.32 -22.53 0.78
N ARG A 215 6.66 -21.71 1.58
CA ARG A 215 6.23 -22.02 2.94
C ARG A 215 4.70 -22.07 3.03
N ILE A 216 4.18 -22.93 3.91
CA ILE A 216 2.76 -22.97 4.24
C ILE A 216 2.45 -21.77 5.15
N HIS A 217 1.32 -21.09 4.94
CA HIS A 217 0.78 -20.11 5.88
C HIS A 217 -0.09 -20.83 6.91
N PRO A 218 0.25 -20.79 8.22
CA PRO A 218 -0.44 -21.57 9.23
C PRO A 218 -1.93 -21.22 9.38
N ILE A 219 -2.75 -22.21 9.75
CA ILE A 219 -4.22 -22.06 9.81
C ILE A 219 -4.66 -21.15 10.97
N GLU A 220 -3.88 -21.12 12.05
CA GLU A 220 -4.05 -20.24 13.21
C GLU A 220 -3.88 -18.74 12.88
N TYR A 221 -3.25 -18.41 11.73
CA TYR A 221 -3.18 -17.05 11.20
C TYR A 221 -4.15 -16.85 10.02
N ALA A 222 -4.34 -17.87 9.18
CA ALA A 222 -5.18 -17.80 8.00
C ALA A 222 -6.70 -17.80 8.29
N GLY A 223 -7.14 -18.40 9.41
CA GLY A 223 -8.55 -18.48 9.85
C GLY A 223 -9.50 -19.31 8.96
N THR A 224 -9.12 -19.66 7.74
CA THR A 224 -9.90 -20.51 6.81
C THR A 224 -8.92 -21.28 5.92
N SER A 225 -9.16 -22.57 5.69
CA SER A 225 -8.29 -23.44 4.90
C SER A 225 -8.38 -23.17 3.38
N ALA A 226 -7.36 -23.60 2.64
CA ALA A 226 -7.38 -23.54 1.18
C ALA A 226 -8.56 -24.31 0.56
N ALA A 227 -8.98 -25.43 1.17
CA ALA A 227 -10.11 -26.22 0.67
C ALA A 227 -11.43 -25.44 0.76
N GLU A 228 -11.71 -24.81 1.91
CA GLU A 228 -12.91 -23.99 2.13
C GLU A 228 -12.90 -22.71 1.27
N LYS A 229 -11.71 -22.13 1.03
CA LYS A 229 -11.56 -21.02 0.08
C LYS A 229 -11.90 -21.47 -1.34
N LEU A 230 -11.31 -22.58 -1.81
CA LEU A 230 -11.57 -23.15 -3.14
C LEU A 230 -13.03 -23.60 -3.34
N GLU A 231 -13.71 -24.07 -2.29
CA GLU A 231 -15.14 -24.39 -2.34
C GLU A 231 -15.99 -23.14 -2.59
N LYS A 232 -15.77 -22.06 -1.83
CA LYS A 232 -16.44 -20.76 -2.04
C LYS A 232 -16.18 -20.19 -3.44
N ILE A 233 -14.97 -20.32 -3.97
CA ILE A 233 -14.68 -19.96 -5.37
C ILE A 233 -15.51 -20.78 -6.35
N ARG A 234 -15.64 -22.09 -6.13
CA ARG A 234 -16.48 -22.97 -6.98
C ARG A 234 -17.98 -22.68 -6.86
N GLU A 235 -18.44 -22.09 -5.76
CA GLU A 235 -19.82 -21.57 -5.66
C GLU A 235 -20.00 -20.34 -6.55
N GLN A 236 -19.09 -19.36 -6.48
CA GLN A 236 -19.12 -18.19 -7.37
C GLN A 236 -19.00 -18.58 -8.84
N MET A 237 -18.14 -19.56 -9.18
CA MET A 237 -18.01 -20.09 -10.54
C MET A 237 -19.30 -20.74 -11.08
N LYS A 238 -20.14 -21.34 -10.22
CA LYS A 238 -21.46 -21.84 -10.64
C LYS A 238 -22.41 -20.67 -10.95
N THR A 239 -22.36 -19.60 -10.15
CA THR A 239 -23.22 -18.41 -10.30
C THR A 239 -22.92 -17.62 -11.58
N GLU A 240 -21.65 -17.47 -11.94
CA GLU A 240 -21.22 -16.82 -13.20
C GLU A 240 -21.28 -17.76 -14.43
N ASP A 241 -21.72 -19.01 -14.26
CA ASP A 241 -21.70 -20.06 -15.28
C ASP A 241 -20.30 -20.20 -15.94
N VAL A 242 -19.25 -20.51 -15.18
CA VAL A 242 -17.90 -20.70 -15.75
C VAL A 242 -17.33 -22.07 -15.43
N ASP A 243 -16.49 -22.60 -16.32
CA ASP A 243 -15.82 -23.89 -16.12
C ASP A 243 -14.48 -23.75 -15.38
N CYS A 244 -13.78 -22.66 -15.66
CA CYS A 244 -12.43 -22.36 -15.19
C CYS A 244 -12.37 -20.93 -14.64
N MET A 245 -11.58 -20.70 -13.61
CA MET A 245 -11.14 -19.36 -13.20
C MET A 245 -9.61 -19.33 -13.17
N LEU A 246 -9.02 -18.32 -13.82
CA LEU A 246 -7.58 -18.07 -13.77
C LEU A 246 -7.28 -17.08 -12.63
N VAL A 247 -6.28 -17.40 -11.82
CA VAL A 247 -5.71 -16.49 -10.82
C VAL A 247 -4.29 -16.14 -11.26
N SER A 248 -4.07 -14.87 -11.59
CA SER A 248 -2.76 -14.32 -11.99
C SER A 248 -2.05 -13.54 -10.89
N MET A 249 -2.77 -12.78 -10.05
CA MET A 249 -2.19 -12.03 -8.94
C MET A 249 -1.50 -12.95 -7.92
N LEU A 250 -0.24 -12.66 -7.59
CA LEU A 250 0.57 -13.53 -6.72
C LEU A 250 0.08 -13.57 -5.26
N ASP A 251 -0.49 -12.47 -4.77
CA ASP A 251 -1.11 -12.36 -3.45
C ASP A 251 -2.47 -13.06 -3.39
N GLU A 252 -3.24 -13.10 -4.50
CA GLU A 252 -4.44 -13.94 -4.60
C GLU A 252 -4.09 -15.43 -4.57
N VAL A 253 -3.07 -15.88 -5.31
CA VAL A 253 -2.59 -17.28 -5.26
C VAL A 253 -2.11 -17.65 -3.85
N ALA A 254 -1.32 -16.77 -3.23
CA ALA A 254 -0.84 -16.94 -1.86
C ALA A 254 -1.97 -17.03 -0.84
N TRP A 255 -2.99 -16.16 -0.93
CA TRP A 255 -4.15 -16.17 -0.05
C TRP A 255 -5.06 -17.38 -0.29
N LEU A 256 -5.35 -17.74 -1.54
CA LEU A 256 -6.26 -18.82 -1.92
C LEU A 256 -5.75 -20.18 -1.43
N LEU A 257 -4.45 -20.42 -1.54
CA LEU A 257 -3.83 -21.71 -1.18
C LEU A 257 -3.25 -21.76 0.23
N ASN A 258 -3.30 -20.66 1.00
CA ASN A 258 -2.54 -20.46 2.23
C ASN A 258 -1.06 -20.87 2.09
N ILE A 259 -0.42 -20.33 1.05
CA ILE A 259 1.04 -20.45 0.85
C ILE A 259 1.67 -19.06 0.84
N ARG A 260 2.97 -18.99 1.03
CA ARG A 260 3.79 -17.77 0.92
C ARG A 260 5.16 -18.11 0.35
N GLY A 261 5.86 -17.10 -0.13
CA GLY A 261 7.23 -17.18 -0.63
C GLY A 261 8.05 -15.97 -0.24
N ASP A 262 9.07 -15.69 -1.05
CA ASP A 262 9.99 -14.56 -0.98
C ASP A 262 10.54 -14.26 -2.40
N ASP A 263 9.70 -14.43 -3.43
CA ASP A 263 10.08 -14.25 -4.84
C ASP A 263 10.07 -12.77 -5.28
N ILE A 264 9.28 -11.95 -4.58
CA ILE A 264 9.16 -10.50 -4.78
C ILE A 264 9.70 -9.83 -3.52
N PRO A 265 10.69 -8.91 -3.60
CA PRO A 265 11.21 -8.23 -2.42
C PRO A 265 10.09 -7.56 -1.62
N CYS A 266 10.06 -7.82 -0.31
CA CYS A 266 9.10 -7.28 0.67
C CYS A 266 7.64 -7.80 0.55
N CYS A 267 7.26 -8.48 -0.54
CA CYS A 267 5.95 -9.10 -0.73
C CYS A 267 6.07 -10.63 -0.60
N PRO A 268 5.49 -11.28 0.43
CA PRO A 268 5.74 -12.69 0.76
C PRO A 268 5.01 -13.70 -0.15
N VAL A 269 5.10 -13.52 -1.46
CA VAL A 269 4.36 -14.24 -2.51
C VAL A 269 5.26 -15.18 -3.31
N VAL A 270 4.66 -15.97 -4.20
CA VAL A 270 5.35 -17.00 -5.02
C VAL A 270 5.00 -16.77 -6.49
N LEU A 271 6.00 -16.65 -7.37
CA LEU A 271 5.81 -16.49 -8.81
C LEU A 271 5.09 -17.71 -9.39
N SER A 272 3.78 -17.58 -9.66
CA SER A 272 2.90 -18.71 -9.98
C SER A 272 1.54 -18.29 -10.53
N TYR A 273 0.85 -19.22 -11.22
CA TYR A 273 -0.55 -19.10 -11.62
C TYR A 273 -1.39 -20.21 -10.99
N VAL A 274 -2.69 -20.00 -10.79
CA VAL A 274 -3.64 -21.08 -10.46
C VAL A 274 -4.78 -21.12 -11.47
N ILE A 275 -5.11 -22.32 -11.94
CA ILE A 275 -6.37 -22.59 -12.65
C ILE A 275 -7.27 -23.40 -11.70
N VAL A 276 -8.38 -22.79 -11.28
CA VAL A 276 -9.46 -23.48 -10.56
C VAL A 276 -10.45 -24.02 -11.58
N GLN A 277 -10.80 -25.30 -11.48
CA GLN A 277 -11.86 -25.94 -12.26
C GLN A 277 -12.96 -26.46 -11.32
N LYS A 278 -14.11 -26.82 -11.90
CA LYS A 278 -15.27 -27.40 -11.19
C LYS A 278 -14.92 -28.59 -10.28
N ASP A 279 -13.98 -29.44 -10.69
CA ASP A 279 -13.55 -30.66 -10.00
C ASP A 279 -12.09 -30.61 -9.49
N THR A 280 -11.20 -30.00 -10.27
CA THR A 280 -9.73 -30.00 -10.09
C THR A 280 -9.16 -28.61 -9.86
N VAL A 281 -7.91 -28.52 -9.39
CA VAL A 281 -7.16 -27.27 -9.21
C VAL A 281 -5.69 -27.55 -9.54
N THR A 282 -5.04 -26.67 -10.31
CA THR A 282 -3.60 -26.78 -10.62
C THR A 282 -2.88 -25.48 -10.31
N LEU A 283 -1.82 -25.57 -9.51
CA LEU A 283 -0.82 -24.52 -9.27
C LEU A 283 0.35 -24.70 -10.25
N PHE A 284 0.61 -23.69 -11.07
CA PHE A 284 1.73 -23.63 -12.01
C PHE A 284 2.88 -22.86 -11.39
N VAL A 285 3.98 -23.53 -11.08
CA VAL A 285 5.11 -23.00 -10.30
C VAL A 285 6.39 -23.81 -10.58
N ASP A 286 7.58 -23.20 -10.42
CA ASP A 286 8.84 -23.96 -10.44
C ASP A 286 8.80 -25.06 -9.38
N GLN A 287 8.86 -26.32 -9.83
CA GLN A 287 8.76 -27.50 -8.98
C GLN A 287 9.89 -27.59 -7.94
N LYS A 288 11.03 -26.91 -8.15
CA LYS A 288 12.12 -26.83 -7.17
C LYS A 288 11.70 -26.10 -5.89
N LYS A 289 10.72 -25.21 -5.97
CA LYS A 289 10.16 -24.47 -4.81
C LYS A 289 9.22 -25.34 -3.96
N VAL A 290 8.68 -26.43 -4.53
CA VAL A 290 7.67 -27.30 -3.93
C VAL A 290 8.32 -28.46 -3.17
N ARG A 291 8.77 -28.19 -1.94
CA ARG A 291 9.26 -29.18 -0.97
C ARG A 291 8.17 -30.19 -0.57
N GLU A 292 8.55 -31.37 -0.10
CA GLU A 292 7.59 -32.46 0.16
C GLU A 292 6.51 -32.11 1.20
N SER A 293 6.83 -31.35 2.25
CA SER A 293 5.81 -30.85 3.20
C SER A 293 4.74 -29.98 2.52
N VAL A 294 5.15 -29.13 1.58
CA VAL A 294 4.24 -28.31 0.75
C VAL A 294 3.47 -29.19 -0.24
N ARG A 295 4.13 -30.17 -0.87
CA ARG A 295 3.50 -31.11 -1.82
C ARG A 295 2.41 -31.94 -1.15
N SER A 296 2.69 -32.49 0.04
CA SER A 296 1.73 -33.22 0.86
C SER A 296 0.59 -32.33 1.37
N TYR A 297 0.86 -31.07 1.74
CA TYR A 297 -0.17 -30.08 2.10
C TYR A 297 -1.10 -29.74 0.92
N LEU A 298 -0.54 -29.37 -0.25
CA LEU A 298 -1.31 -29.06 -1.45
C LEU A 298 -2.16 -30.26 -1.91
N LYS A 299 -1.58 -31.47 -1.89
CA LYS A 299 -2.31 -32.72 -2.16
C LYS A 299 -3.48 -32.93 -1.22
N LYS A 300 -3.33 -32.64 0.09
CA LYS A 300 -4.43 -32.70 1.07
C LYS A 300 -5.52 -31.65 0.80
N ALA A 301 -5.15 -30.49 0.25
CA ALA A 301 -6.09 -29.46 -0.21
C ALA A 301 -6.70 -29.74 -1.61
N GLY A 302 -6.40 -30.88 -2.23
CA GLY A 302 -6.91 -31.24 -3.57
C GLY A 302 -6.20 -30.56 -4.74
N VAL A 303 -5.08 -29.89 -4.49
CA VAL A 303 -4.35 -29.07 -5.46
C VAL A 303 -3.22 -29.86 -6.11
N ARG A 304 -3.18 -29.87 -7.44
CA ARG A 304 -2.11 -30.43 -8.28
C ARG A 304 -1.04 -29.36 -8.52
N THR A 305 0.18 -29.80 -8.83
CA THR A 305 1.29 -28.90 -9.18
C THR A 305 1.84 -29.24 -10.56
N ASP A 306 2.07 -28.21 -11.38
CA ASP A 306 2.69 -28.29 -12.70
C ASP A 306 3.77 -27.18 -12.83
N SER A 307 4.62 -27.24 -13.85
CA SER A 307 5.66 -26.22 -14.09
C SER A 307 5.05 -24.85 -14.42
N TYR A 308 5.73 -23.77 -14.03
CA TYR A 308 5.27 -22.40 -14.25
C TYR A 308 5.00 -22.09 -15.74
N GLU A 309 5.91 -22.56 -16.59
CA GLU A 309 5.93 -22.38 -18.04
C GLU A 309 4.71 -23.03 -18.73
N ASN A 310 4.14 -24.08 -18.13
CA ASN A 310 2.99 -24.81 -18.67
C ASN A 310 1.65 -24.06 -18.49
N ALA A 311 1.60 -22.95 -17.73
CA ALA A 311 0.37 -22.25 -17.39
C ALA A 311 -0.44 -21.78 -18.62
N ARG A 312 0.20 -21.08 -19.56
CA ARG A 312 -0.45 -20.59 -20.78
C ARG A 312 -0.95 -21.76 -21.65
N ASP A 313 -0.14 -22.80 -21.75
CA ASP A 313 -0.43 -24.00 -22.52
C ASP A 313 -1.63 -24.78 -21.97
N ALA A 314 -1.78 -24.83 -20.63
CA ALA A 314 -2.96 -25.40 -19.98
C ALA A 314 -4.23 -24.56 -20.26
N VAL A 315 -4.13 -23.23 -20.25
CA VAL A 315 -5.22 -22.34 -20.66
C VAL A 315 -5.62 -22.60 -22.12
N VAL A 316 -4.66 -22.66 -23.05
CA VAL A 316 -4.92 -22.94 -24.48
C VAL A 316 -5.63 -24.28 -24.67
N LYS A 317 -5.17 -25.35 -23.99
CA LYS A 317 -5.75 -26.70 -24.08
C LYS A 317 -7.18 -26.75 -23.53
N LEU A 318 -7.43 -26.11 -22.40
CA LEU A 318 -8.78 -26.04 -21.80
C LEU A 318 -9.75 -25.21 -22.65
N ALA A 319 -9.32 -24.06 -23.17
CA ALA A 319 -10.14 -23.21 -24.04
C ALA A 319 -10.45 -23.91 -25.38
N ALA A 320 -9.50 -24.65 -25.97
CA ALA A 320 -9.73 -25.47 -27.16
C ALA A 320 -10.76 -26.60 -26.93
N CYS A 321 -10.79 -27.16 -25.72
CA CYS A 321 -11.83 -28.10 -25.27
C CYS A 321 -13.18 -27.42 -24.97
N GLY A 322 -13.34 -26.12 -25.26
CA GLY A 322 -14.57 -25.37 -25.05
C GLY A 322 -14.90 -25.10 -23.58
N LYS A 323 -13.88 -24.86 -22.73
CA LYS A 323 -14.09 -24.39 -21.35
C LYS A 323 -14.30 -22.87 -21.32
N LYS A 324 -15.30 -22.40 -20.58
CA LYS A 324 -15.58 -20.97 -20.34
C LYS A 324 -14.73 -20.47 -19.16
N PHE A 325 -13.92 -19.43 -19.37
CA PHE A 325 -12.94 -18.92 -18.41
C PHE A 325 -13.41 -17.61 -17.76
N TRP A 326 -13.35 -17.50 -16.44
CA TRP A 326 -13.44 -16.22 -15.72
C TRP A 326 -12.04 -15.62 -15.56
N LEU A 327 -11.89 -14.37 -16.01
CA LEU A 327 -10.66 -13.58 -15.99
C LEU A 327 -10.94 -12.20 -15.38
N ASP A 328 -10.09 -11.76 -14.45
CA ASP A 328 -10.15 -10.39 -13.93
C ASP A 328 -9.57 -9.39 -14.97
N PRO A 329 -10.27 -8.27 -15.29
CA PRO A 329 -9.83 -7.32 -16.32
C PRO A 329 -8.58 -6.51 -15.95
N ALA A 330 -8.34 -6.27 -14.65
CA ALA A 330 -7.25 -5.42 -14.16
C ALA A 330 -5.94 -6.22 -13.97
N SER A 331 -6.03 -7.51 -13.64
CA SER A 331 -4.86 -8.35 -13.32
C SER A 331 -4.56 -9.47 -14.33
N THR A 332 -5.49 -9.85 -15.20
CA THR A 332 -5.19 -10.85 -16.25
C THR A 332 -4.42 -10.18 -17.40
N SER A 333 -3.31 -10.77 -17.81
CA SER A 333 -2.51 -10.26 -18.93
C SER A 333 -3.16 -10.54 -20.29
N ALA A 334 -2.88 -9.69 -21.29
CA ALA A 334 -3.37 -9.85 -22.65
C ALA A 334 -2.95 -11.18 -23.28
N ALA A 335 -1.77 -11.71 -22.94
CA ALA A 335 -1.29 -13.03 -23.36
C ALA A 335 -2.18 -14.17 -22.84
N MET A 336 -2.57 -14.14 -21.56
CA MET A 336 -3.43 -15.15 -20.95
C MET A 336 -4.90 -15.00 -21.39
N HIS A 337 -5.36 -13.76 -21.59
CA HIS A 337 -6.67 -13.50 -22.22
C HIS A 337 -6.75 -14.05 -23.65
N THR A 338 -5.72 -13.83 -24.47
CA THR A 338 -5.67 -14.34 -25.85
C THR A 338 -5.63 -15.87 -25.88
N ALA A 339 -4.98 -16.51 -24.91
CA ALA A 339 -5.00 -17.97 -24.76
C ALA A 339 -6.37 -18.51 -24.35
N ALA A 340 -7.12 -17.77 -23.51
CA ALA A 340 -8.40 -18.18 -22.93
C ALA A 340 -9.62 -17.87 -23.81
N ASN A 341 -9.64 -16.73 -24.53
CA ASN A 341 -10.80 -16.27 -25.30
C ASN A 341 -10.94 -16.98 -26.67
N GLN A 342 -10.82 -18.29 -26.70
CA GLN A 342 -11.10 -19.07 -27.91
C GLN A 342 -12.61 -19.20 -28.09
N ARG A 343 -13.11 -18.83 -29.29
CA ARG A 343 -14.55 -18.82 -29.63
C ARG A 343 -15.38 -17.93 -28.68
N ASP A 344 -14.78 -16.83 -28.23
CA ASP A 344 -15.40 -15.79 -27.39
C ASP A 344 -15.99 -16.32 -26.06
N ARG A 345 -15.20 -17.18 -25.39
CA ARG A 345 -15.57 -17.86 -24.13
C ARG A 345 -14.87 -17.33 -22.87
N ALA A 346 -14.24 -16.15 -22.92
CA ALA A 346 -13.77 -15.45 -21.73
C ALA A 346 -14.88 -14.56 -21.12
N VAL A 347 -15.20 -14.81 -19.85
CA VAL A 347 -15.95 -13.89 -18.98
C VAL A 347 -14.94 -12.94 -18.34
N VAL A 348 -14.82 -11.75 -18.91
CA VAL A 348 -13.95 -10.68 -18.40
C VAL A 348 -14.75 -9.87 -17.37
N LYS A 349 -14.51 -10.14 -16.08
CA LYS A 349 -15.24 -9.56 -14.94
C LYS A 349 -14.39 -9.67 -13.69
N VAL A 350 -14.46 -8.69 -12.79
CA VAL A 350 -13.72 -8.72 -11.51
C VAL A 350 -13.97 -10.03 -10.77
N THR A 351 -12.90 -10.72 -10.37
CA THR A 351 -12.95 -12.00 -9.64
C THR A 351 -13.37 -11.79 -8.18
N PRO A 352 -13.78 -12.84 -7.44
CA PRO A 352 -14.26 -12.66 -6.07
C PRO A 352 -13.11 -12.58 -5.05
N ILE A 353 -11.90 -13.05 -5.39
CA ILE A 353 -10.77 -13.13 -4.45
C ILE A 353 -10.36 -11.75 -3.88
N PRO A 354 -10.21 -10.67 -4.68
CA PRO A 354 -9.88 -9.34 -4.15
C PRO A 354 -10.78 -8.90 -2.99
N LEU A 355 -12.10 -9.03 -3.13
CA LEU A 355 -13.04 -8.67 -2.06
C LEU A 355 -13.02 -9.68 -0.90
N MET A 356 -12.86 -10.97 -1.18
CA MET A 356 -12.80 -12.03 -0.16
C MET A 356 -11.55 -11.95 0.74
N LYS A 357 -10.42 -11.41 0.27
CA LYS A 357 -9.20 -11.19 1.08
C LYS A 357 -9.10 -9.78 1.68
N ALA A 358 -9.74 -8.79 1.06
CA ALA A 358 -9.80 -7.43 1.59
C ALA A 358 -10.45 -7.36 2.99
N VAL A 359 -11.49 -8.17 3.22
CA VAL A 359 -12.22 -8.29 4.50
C VAL A 359 -11.59 -9.39 5.36
N LYS A 360 -10.87 -8.99 6.42
CA LYS A 360 -10.10 -9.92 7.26
C LYS A 360 -11.02 -10.67 8.23
N ASN A 361 -10.78 -11.97 8.37
CA ASN A 361 -11.44 -12.79 9.38
C ASN A 361 -10.85 -12.54 10.80
N VAL A 362 -11.42 -13.20 11.81
CA VAL A 362 -11.01 -13.05 13.23
C VAL A 362 -9.52 -13.31 13.44
N GLN A 363 -8.98 -14.38 12.85
CA GLN A 363 -7.57 -14.77 12.99
C GLN A 363 -6.65 -13.82 12.22
N GLU A 364 -7.01 -13.45 10.99
CA GLU A 364 -6.26 -12.47 10.19
C GLU A 364 -6.21 -11.10 10.92
N ALA A 365 -7.34 -10.62 11.45
CA ALA A 365 -7.40 -9.35 12.19
C ALA A 365 -6.64 -9.38 13.53
N GLN A 366 -6.72 -10.47 14.28
CA GLN A 366 -5.98 -10.64 15.54
C GLN A 366 -4.48 -10.82 15.30
N GLY A 367 -4.08 -11.49 14.21
CA GLY A 367 -2.70 -11.59 13.75
C GLY A 367 -2.12 -10.23 13.37
N MET A 368 -2.86 -9.44 12.57
CA MET A 368 -2.50 -8.06 12.25
C MET A 368 -2.30 -7.21 13.51
N LEU A 369 -3.21 -7.27 14.48
CA LEU A 369 -3.05 -6.55 15.75
C LEU A 369 -1.80 -7.00 16.55
N ASN A 370 -1.51 -8.31 16.56
CA ASN A 370 -0.30 -8.85 17.20
C ASN A 370 0.99 -8.40 16.49
N ALA A 371 1.01 -8.35 15.16
CA ALA A 371 2.11 -7.81 14.37
C ALA A 371 2.38 -6.34 14.76
N HIS A 372 1.36 -5.49 14.84
CA HIS A 372 1.51 -4.09 15.22
C HIS A 372 1.95 -3.88 16.69
N TYR A 373 1.61 -4.79 17.62
CA TYR A 373 2.15 -4.73 18.98
C TYR A 373 3.66 -5.08 19.05
N LYS A 374 4.14 -5.99 18.19
CA LYS A 374 5.57 -6.28 18.04
C LYS A 374 6.30 -5.11 17.39
N ASP A 375 5.70 -4.53 16.35
CA ASP A 375 6.26 -3.40 15.60
C ASP A 375 6.34 -2.11 16.43
N GLY A 376 5.29 -1.81 17.21
CA GLY A 376 5.29 -0.69 18.14
C GLY A 376 6.38 -0.79 19.21
N ALA A 377 6.68 -2.00 19.70
CA ALA A 377 7.80 -2.23 20.61
C ALA A 377 9.17 -2.03 19.92
N ALA A 378 9.34 -2.55 18.70
CA ALA A 378 10.54 -2.34 17.90
C ALA A 378 10.79 -0.84 17.62
N LEU A 379 9.74 -0.09 17.27
CA LEU A 379 9.80 1.35 17.04
C LEU A 379 10.14 2.14 18.30
N CYS A 380 9.54 1.82 19.45
CA CYS A 380 9.85 2.51 20.71
C CYS A 380 11.32 2.29 21.12
N ASN A 381 11.83 1.06 21.01
CA ASN A 381 13.23 0.76 21.27
C ASN A 381 14.16 1.49 20.28
N PHE A 382 13.78 1.51 19.00
CA PHE A 382 14.52 2.22 17.96
C PHE A 382 14.58 3.74 18.19
N PHE A 383 13.46 4.40 18.52
CA PHE A 383 13.44 5.86 18.71
C PHE A 383 14.18 6.28 20.00
N ALA A 384 14.07 5.50 21.07
CA ALA A 384 14.88 5.70 22.28
C ALA A 384 16.38 5.59 21.99
N TRP A 385 16.79 4.58 21.21
CA TRP A 385 18.17 4.42 20.73
C TRP A 385 18.61 5.61 19.84
N LEU A 386 17.76 6.05 18.90
CA LEU A 386 18.07 7.13 17.95
C LEU A 386 18.31 8.47 18.67
N GLU A 387 17.46 8.85 19.63
CA GLU A 387 17.64 10.06 20.43
C GLU A 387 18.97 10.02 21.20
N LYS A 388 19.27 8.89 21.87
CA LYS A 388 20.50 8.70 22.65
C LYS A 388 21.76 8.78 21.79
N GLU A 389 21.74 8.13 20.63
CA GLU A 389 22.90 8.07 19.74
C GLU A 389 23.17 9.40 19.04
N ILE A 390 22.14 10.12 18.59
CA ILE A 390 22.29 11.45 17.95
C ILE A 390 22.85 12.48 18.93
N VAL A 391 22.44 12.44 20.21
CA VAL A 391 23.06 13.26 21.27
C VAL A 391 24.56 12.94 21.43
N SER A 392 24.97 11.68 21.29
CA SER A 392 26.37 11.26 21.45
C SER A 392 27.26 11.45 20.21
N ARG A 393 26.73 11.25 19.00
CA ARG A 393 27.48 11.22 17.73
C ARG A 393 27.31 12.47 16.86
N ARG A 394 26.32 13.32 17.16
CA ARG A 394 25.85 14.49 16.37
C ARG A 394 25.13 14.13 15.06
N SER A 395 25.54 13.07 14.35
CA SER A 395 24.82 12.56 13.18
C SER A 395 24.89 11.04 13.00
N ILE A 396 23.96 10.50 12.21
CA ILE A 396 23.87 9.12 11.73
C ILE A 396 23.28 9.18 10.32
N SER A 397 23.83 8.45 9.34
CA SER A 397 23.28 8.54 7.97
C SER A 397 21.95 7.80 7.82
N GLU A 398 21.09 8.23 6.91
CA GLU A 398 19.76 7.65 6.69
C GLU A 398 19.82 6.13 6.40
N VAL A 399 20.86 5.68 5.68
CA VAL A 399 21.13 4.26 5.40
C VAL A 399 21.48 3.49 6.68
N GLN A 400 22.21 4.09 7.62
CA GLN A 400 22.50 3.49 8.92
C GLN A 400 21.25 3.43 9.80
N VAL A 401 20.38 4.44 9.72
CA VAL A 401 19.09 4.47 10.42
C VAL A 401 18.17 3.36 9.93
N ALA A 402 17.90 3.26 8.63
CA ALA A 402 17.05 2.21 8.05
C ALA A 402 17.54 0.80 8.42
N LYS A 403 18.85 0.54 8.27
CA LYS A 403 19.47 -0.75 8.67
C LYS A 403 19.32 -1.03 10.16
N THR A 404 19.35 -0.01 11.02
CA THR A 404 19.22 -0.18 12.47
C THR A 404 17.78 -0.42 12.90
N LEU A 405 16.80 0.24 12.27
CA LEU A 405 15.39 -0.09 12.48
C LEU A 405 15.08 -1.53 12.08
N LYS A 406 15.58 -1.98 10.92
CA LYS A 406 15.45 -3.38 10.48
C LYS A 406 15.99 -4.36 11.52
N ARG A 407 17.09 -4.02 12.20
CA ARG A 407 17.67 -4.82 13.30
C ARG A 407 16.75 -4.89 14.53
N PHE A 408 16.07 -3.80 14.89
CA PHE A 408 15.09 -3.81 15.99
C PHE A 408 13.82 -4.61 15.64
N ARG A 409 13.35 -4.53 14.38
CA ARG A 409 12.26 -5.38 13.88
C ARG A 409 12.67 -6.87 13.83
N SER A 410 13.89 -7.19 13.42
CA SER A 410 14.38 -8.58 13.36
C SER A 410 14.62 -9.25 14.73
N GLN A 411 14.48 -8.50 15.83
CA GLN A 411 14.45 -9.06 17.20
C GLN A 411 13.04 -9.51 17.62
N GLN A 412 12.00 -9.13 16.86
CA GLN A 412 10.61 -9.47 17.18
C GLN A 412 10.23 -10.86 16.70
N LYS A 413 9.33 -11.52 17.45
CA LYS A 413 8.86 -12.88 17.13
C LYS A 413 8.15 -12.93 15.77
N ASP A 414 8.49 -13.94 14.98
CA ASP A 414 7.91 -14.21 13.67
C ASP A 414 8.12 -13.12 12.60
N PHE A 415 9.08 -12.21 12.78
CA PHE A 415 9.51 -11.27 11.74
C PHE A 415 10.11 -12.02 10.54
N LEU A 416 9.77 -11.58 9.33
CA LEU A 416 10.16 -12.22 8.06
C LEU A 416 11.01 -11.29 7.19
N GLY A 417 10.72 -9.99 7.21
CA GLY A 417 11.34 -8.98 6.34
C GLY A 417 10.66 -7.63 6.50
N GLU A 418 11.14 -6.61 5.80
CA GLU A 418 10.41 -5.34 5.69
C GLU A 418 9.20 -5.53 4.76
N SER A 419 8.13 -4.75 4.93
CA SER A 419 6.96 -4.77 4.02
C SER A 419 7.14 -3.89 2.78
N PHE A 420 8.10 -2.97 2.83
CA PHE A 420 8.68 -2.20 1.72
C PHE A 420 10.04 -1.63 2.16
N PRO A 421 10.92 -1.17 1.25
CA PRO A 421 12.19 -0.54 1.62
C PRO A 421 11.97 0.76 2.40
N ALA A 422 12.50 0.84 3.63
CA ALA A 422 12.28 1.98 4.52
C ALA A 422 12.72 3.34 3.91
N ILE A 423 11.80 4.29 3.91
CA ILE A 423 11.98 5.69 3.49
C ILE A 423 12.47 6.45 4.73
N ALA A 424 13.78 6.72 4.78
CA ALA A 424 14.41 7.52 5.82
C ALA A 424 14.94 8.81 5.19
N GLY A 425 14.27 9.94 5.43
CA GLY A 425 14.57 11.23 4.80
C GLY A 425 14.79 12.35 5.81
N SER A 426 16.00 12.91 5.83
CA SER A 426 16.42 14.03 6.66
C SER A 426 16.34 15.35 5.88
N GLY A 427 15.70 16.38 6.45
CA GLY A 427 15.48 17.66 5.80
C GLY A 427 14.88 17.51 4.40
N ALA A 428 15.56 18.05 3.39
CA ALA A 428 15.12 18.05 1.99
C ALA A 428 14.80 16.64 1.45
N ASN A 429 15.49 15.59 1.91
CA ASN A 429 15.21 14.22 1.49
C ASN A 429 13.82 13.76 1.94
N GLY A 430 13.33 14.26 3.08
CA GLY A 430 11.96 13.98 3.56
C GLY A 430 10.86 14.59 2.67
N ALA A 431 11.17 15.59 1.84
CA ALA A 431 10.23 16.16 0.87
C ALA A 431 9.99 15.23 -0.34
N ILE A 432 10.92 14.32 -0.63
CA ILE A 432 10.81 13.36 -1.73
C ILE A 432 9.92 12.20 -1.22
N ILE A 433 8.67 12.18 -1.67
CA ILE A 433 7.57 11.37 -1.07
C ILE A 433 7.95 9.88 -0.91
N HIS A 434 8.60 9.29 -1.91
CA HIS A 434 9.12 7.92 -1.95
C HIS A 434 10.68 7.88 -1.92
N TYR A 435 11.32 8.69 -1.08
CA TYR A 435 12.79 8.76 -0.99
C TYR A 435 13.45 7.42 -0.65
N ARG A 436 14.52 7.08 -1.37
CA ARG A 436 15.32 5.88 -1.11
C ARG A 436 16.76 6.23 -0.77
N ALA A 437 17.09 6.16 0.52
CA ALA A 437 18.45 6.39 1.00
C ALA A 437 19.43 5.35 0.41
N VAL A 438 20.43 5.80 -0.34
CA VAL A 438 21.52 4.95 -0.89
C VAL A 438 22.90 5.47 -0.48
N PRO A 439 23.92 4.60 -0.27
CA PRO A 439 25.19 5.01 0.35
C PRO A 439 26.00 6.09 -0.37
N ALA A 440 25.67 6.39 -1.63
CA ALA A 440 26.36 7.41 -2.44
C ALA A 440 25.75 8.81 -2.33
N THR A 441 24.48 8.93 -1.91
CA THR A 441 23.71 10.19 -1.93
C THR A 441 22.83 10.42 -0.69
N CYS A 442 22.85 9.51 0.29
CA CYS A 442 22.08 9.69 1.52
C CYS A 442 22.58 10.87 2.36
N GLY A 443 21.63 11.57 2.98
CA GLY A 443 21.87 12.59 3.98
C GLY A 443 22.15 12.01 5.37
N ASP A 444 22.45 12.93 6.29
CA ASP A 444 22.64 12.67 7.71
C ASP A 444 21.39 13.10 8.50
N VAL A 445 20.93 12.24 9.39
CA VAL A 445 19.97 12.58 10.45
C VAL A 445 20.74 13.38 11.52
N THR A 446 20.20 14.54 11.90
CA THR A 446 20.86 15.47 12.84
C THR A 446 19.85 16.11 13.80
N THR A 447 20.32 16.97 14.71
CA THR A 447 19.46 17.78 15.58
C THR A 447 18.78 18.97 14.88
N ASN A 448 19.13 19.29 13.64
CA ASN A 448 18.87 20.63 13.07
C ASN A 448 17.80 20.65 11.96
N GLN A 449 17.16 19.50 11.69
CA GLN A 449 16.22 19.29 10.60
C GLN A 449 15.14 18.29 11.03
N LEU A 450 13.97 18.34 10.39
CA LEU A 450 13.02 17.23 10.45
C LEU A 450 13.61 15.94 9.89
N PHE A 451 13.21 14.82 10.48
CA PHE A 451 13.47 13.48 9.99
C PHE A 451 12.14 12.74 9.80
N LEU A 452 11.84 12.38 8.55
CA LEU A 452 10.72 11.52 8.19
C LEU A 452 11.24 10.09 8.12
N LEU A 453 10.58 9.19 8.86
CA LEU A 453 10.83 7.75 8.82
C LEU A 453 9.54 7.03 8.53
N ASP A 454 9.47 6.43 7.36
CA ASP A 454 8.39 5.56 6.94
C ASP A 454 8.91 4.15 6.62
N SER A 455 8.23 3.13 7.14
CA SER A 455 8.68 1.75 7.09
C SER A 455 7.69 0.79 7.76
N GLY A 456 7.53 -0.39 7.20
CA GLY A 456 6.77 -1.48 7.83
C GLY A 456 7.52 -2.82 7.90
N GLY A 457 6.85 -3.83 8.45
CA GLY A 457 7.37 -5.19 8.62
C GLY A 457 6.40 -6.27 8.15
N GLN A 458 6.93 -7.29 7.50
CA GLN A 458 6.26 -8.57 7.31
C GLN A 458 6.51 -9.47 8.52
N TYR A 459 5.44 -9.96 9.11
CA TYR A 459 5.44 -10.97 10.17
C TYR A 459 4.62 -12.19 9.72
N ALA A 460 4.83 -13.36 10.32
CA ALA A 460 4.07 -14.56 9.91
C ALA A 460 2.56 -14.45 10.16
N ASP A 461 2.16 -13.59 11.12
CA ASP A 461 0.81 -13.30 11.57
C ASP A 461 0.21 -12.00 10.99
N GLY A 462 0.99 -11.15 10.32
CA GLY A 462 0.47 -9.90 9.75
C GLY A 462 1.51 -9.04 9.02
N THR A 463 1.05 -7.93 8.45
CA THR A 463 1.85 -6.91 7.76
C THR A 463 1.61 -5.57 8.45
N THR A 464 2.65 -4.76 8.62
CA THR A 464 2.54 -3.43 9.26
C THR A 464 2.91 -2.32 8.28
N ASP A 465 2.36 -1.13 8.53
CA ASP A 465 2.80 0.13 7.94
C ASP A 465 2.72 1.28 8.95
N VAL A 466 3.65 2.23 8.89
CA VAL A 466 3.81 3.32 9.87
C VAL A 466 4.91 4.34 9.52
N THR A 467 4.50 5.47 8.97
CA THR A 467 5.28 6.72 8.97
C THR A 467 5.24 7.49 10.30
N ARG A 468 6.40 7.97 10.75
CA ARG A 468 6.55 9.03 11.76
C ARG A 468 7.55 10.09 11.31
N THR A 469 7.14 11.36 11.34
CA THR A 469 8.07 12.50 11.29
C THR A 469 8.39 13.00 12.70
N ILE A 470 9.67 13.28 12.96
CA ILE A 470 10.19 13.79 14.23
C ILE A 470 11.21 14.91 14.00
N HIS A 471 11.49 15.69 15.03
CA HIS A 471 12.65 16.60 15.07
C HIS A 471 13.55 16.24 16.26
N LEU A 472 14.87 16.24 16.11
CA LEU A 472 15.75 15.81 17.22
C LEU A 472 16.23 16.98 18.10
N GLY A 473 16.51 18.16 17.55
CA GLY A 473 16.67 19.42 18.30
C GLY A 473 15.36 20.23 18.39
N THR A 474 15.44 21.54 18.20
CA THR A 474 14.28 22.46 18.22
C THR A 474 13.72 22.71 16.81
N PRO A 475 12.46 22.33 16.49
CA PRO A 475 11.85 22.59 15.19
C PRO A 475 11.48 24.07 15.01
N THR A 476 11.35 24.51 13.77
CA THR A 476 10.85 25.85 13.41
C THR A 476 9.33 25.95 13.55
N ARG A 477 8.81 27.20 13.60
CA ARG A 477 7.35 27.45 13.60
C ARG A 477 6.66 26.86 12.37
N GLN A 478 7.28 26.92 11.18
CA GLN A 478 6.67 26.39 9.95
C GLN A 478 6.51 24.86 10.04
N GLU A 479 7.55 24.16 10.48
CA GLU A 479 7.53 22.70 10.64
C GLU A 479 6.49 22.24 11.67
N VAL A 480 6.34 22.96 12.79
CA VAL A 480 5.31 22.70 13.82
C VAL A 480 3.90 22.99 13.30
N GLU A 481 3.68 24.10 12.59
CA GLU A 481 2.37 24.42 12.01
C GLU A 481 1.96 23.38 10.95
N SER A 482 2.84 23.07 10.00
CA SER A 482 2.59 22.04 8.98
C SER A 482 2.34 20.66 9.61
N PHE A 483 3.12 20.26 10.62
CA PHE A 483 2.91 18.98 11.31
C PHE A 483 1.56 18.94 12.01
N THR A 484 1.17 20.05 12.66
CA THR A 484 -0.10 20.13 13.36
C THR A 484 -1.27 20.06 12.38
N ARG A 485 -1.18 20.68 11.20
CA ARG A 485 -2.20 20.55 10.13
C ARG A 485 -2.35 19.11 9.63
N VAL A 486 -1.23 18.44 9.33
CA VAL A 486 -1.23 17.01 8.94
C VAL A 486 -1.84 16.14 10.04
N LEU A 487 -1.52 16.40 11.31
CA LEU A 487 -2.07 15.66 12.45
C LEU A 487 -3.59 15.88 12.60
N LYS A 488 -4.10 17.10 12.38
CA LYS A 488 -5.56 17.36 12.37
C LYS A 488 -6.26 16.55 11.28
N GLY A 489 -5.66 16.45 10.09
CA GLY A 489 -6.18 15.60 9.00
C GLY A 489 -6.21 14.11 9.37
N HIS A 490 -5.13 13.61 9.97
CA HIS A 490 -5.04 12.23 10.48
C HIS A 490 -6.13 11.93 11.53
N ILE A 491 -6.37 12.88 12.45
CA ILE A 491 -7.40 12.78 13.50
C ILE A 491 -8.81 12.81 12.91
N ALA A 492 -9.05 13.57 11.85
CA ALA A 492 -10.35 13.64 11.17
C ALA A 492 -10.74 12.29 10.54
N ILE A 493 -9.78 11.56 9.95
CA ILE A 493 -10.00 10.20 9.45
C ILE A 493 -10.21 9.20 10.60
N ASP A 494 -9.37 9.21 11.64
CA ASP A 494 -9.46 8.23 12.74
C ASP A 494 -10.80 8.29 13.49
N ASN A 495 -11.37 9.51 13.63
CA ASN A 495 -12.68 9.73 14.26
C ASN A 495 -13.87 9.62 13.29
N ALA A 496 -13.66 9.35 12.00
CA ALA A 496 -14.74 9.33 11.03
C ALA A 496 -15.76 8.21 11.33
N VAL A 497 -17.04 8.61 11.41
CA VAL A 497 -18.19 7.70 11.52
C VAL A 497 -19.10 7.94 10.32
N PHE A 498 -19.30 6.91 9.51
CA PHE A 498 -19.87 7.01 8.15
C PHE A 498 -20.89 5.91 7.87
N PRO A 499 -21.89 6.14 7.00
CA PRO A 499 -22.91 5.15 6.71
C PRO A 499 -22.39 4.00 5.84
N GLU A 500 -23.08 2.87 5.92
CA GLU A 500 -22.88 1.73 5.03
C GLU A 500 -23.05 2.13 3.54
N GLY A 501 -22.04 1.76 2.75
CA GLY A 501 -21.91 2.11 1.32
C GLY A 501 -20.94 3.28 1.02
N THR A 502 -20.43 4.00 2.02
CA THR A 502 -19.42 5.05 1.80
C THR A 502 -18.10 4.47 1.26
N THR A 503 -17.62 5.03 0.15
CA THR A 503 -16.33 4.70 -0.47
C THR A 503 -15.24 5.62 0.07
N GLY A 504 -13.97 5.18 0.10
CA GLY A 504 -12.90 5.95 0.74
C GLY A 504 -12.58 7.29 0.06
N ASN A 505 -12.93 7.47 -1.23
CA ASN A 505 -12.82 8.77 -1.90
C ASN A 505 -13.81 9.83 -1.39
N MET A 506 -14.82 9.45 -0.59
CA MET A 506 -15.67 10.39 0.16
C MET A 506 -15.04 10.84 1.49
N LEU A 507 -14.04 10.10 1.99
CA LEU A 507 -13.35 10.39 3.25
C LEU A 507 -12.02 11.13 3.03
N ASP A 508 -11.34 10.90 1.90
CA ASP A 508 -10.05 11.55 1.55
C ASP A 508 -10.02 13.09 1.75
N PRO A 509 -11.08 13.88 1.46
CA PRO A 509 -11.09 15.31 1.74
C PRO A 509 -10.93 15.68 3.22
N LEU A 510 -11.39 14.84 4.15
CA LEU A 510 -11.32 15.11 5.60
C LEU A 510 -9.86 15.26 6.08
N ALA A 511 -8.94 14.54 5.45
CA ALA A 511 -7.52 14.62 5.75
C ALA A 511 -6.84 15.85 5.13
N ARG A 512 -7.39 16.40 4.04
CA ARG A 512 -6.84 17.56 3.33
C ARG A 512 -7.32 18.90 3.86
N MET A 513 -8.54 18.97 4.41
CA MET A 513 -9.15 20.24 4.86
C MET A 513 -8.20 21.15 5.67
N PRO A 514 -7.45 20.68 6.70
CA PRO A 514 -6.57 21.54 7.50
C PRO A 514 -5.34 22.09 6.75
N LEU A 515 -5.01 21.53 5.58
CA LEU A 515 -3.97 22.02 4.67
C LEU A 515 -4.58 22.94 3.59
N TRP A 516 -5.73 22.55 3.02
CA TRP A 516 -6.48 23.37 2.06
C TRP A 516 -6.90 24.74 2.64
N GLU A 517 -7.20 24.81 3.95
CA GLU A 517 -7.41 26.06 4.71
C GLU A 517 -6.32 27.13 4.49
N VAL A 518 -5.09 26.73 4.14
CA VAL A 518 -3.93 27.60 3.89
C VAL A 518 -3.29 27.37 2.52
N GLY A 519 -4.02 26.75 1.58
CA GLY A 519 -3.55 26.52 0.21
C GLY A 519 -2.45 25.46 0.06
N LEU A 520 -2.31 24.54 1.01
CA LEU A 520 -1.36 23.43 0.99
C LEU A 520 -2.07 22.10 0.67
N ASP A 521 -1.36 21.13 0.10
CA ASP A 521 -1.87 19.78 -0.23
C ASP A 521 -0.72 18.75 -0.34
N TYR A 522 -1.05 17.46 -0.55
CA TYR A 522 -0.10 16.36 -0.78
C TYR A 522 -0.44 15.51 -2.01
N ARG A 523 0.59 15.16 -2.79
CA ARG A 523 0.48 14.53 -4.12
C ARG A 523 0.29 12.99 -4.08
N HIS A 524 -0.38 12.46 -3.05
CA HIS A 524 -0.74 11.03 -2.90
C HIS A 524 -2.14 10.86 -2.28
N GLY A 525 -2.61 9.61 -2.15
CA GLY A 525 -3.87 9.31 -1.45
C GLY A 525 -3.72 9.40 0.07
N THR A 526 -4.83 9.50 0.79
CA THR A 526 -4.87 9.46 2.26
C THR A 526 -4.68 8.05 2.84
N GLY A 527 -4.80 7.00 2.01
CA GLY A 527 -4.48 5.63 2.37
C GLY A 527 -4.85 4.57 1.33
N HIS A 528 -4.33 3.37 1.53
CA HIS A 528 -4.57 2.14 0.75
C HIS A 528 -5.08 1.03 1.67
N GLY A 529 -5.65 -0.04 1.12
CA GLY A 529 -5.85 -1.27 1.90
C GLY A 529 -4.53 -1.99 2.19
N VAL A 530 -4.53 -2.90 3.19
CA VAL A 530 -3.34 -3.68 3.60
C VAL A 530 -3.68 -5.15 3.81
N GLY A 531 -2.83 -6.05 3.29
CA GLY A 531 -3.00 -7.51 3.37
C GLY A 531 -2.49 -8.16 4.66
N ALA A 532 -2.90 -9.40 4.91
CA ALA A 532 -2.50 -10.18 6.10
C ALA A 532 -1.32 -11.12 5.79
N CYS A 533 -0.10 -10.71 6.19
CA CYS A 533 1.15 -11.34 5.76
C CYS A 533 1.22 -11.39 4.22
N LEU A 534 0.87 -10.29 3.55
CA LEU A 534 0.73 -10.17 2.09
C LEU A 534 1.25 -8.79 1.64
N ASN A 535 0.86 -8.30 0.47
CA ASN A 535 1.25 -6.99 -0.03
C ASN A 535 0.83 -5.88 0.96
N VAL A 536 1.71 -4.89 1.13
CA VAL A 536 1.44 -3.73 1.98
C VAL A 536 0.37 -2.83 1.36
N HIS A 537 0.45 -2.62 0.04
CA HIS A 537 -0.65 -2.07 -0.75
C HIS A 537 -1.55 -3.21 -1.24
N GLU A 538 -2.78 -3.29 -0.73
CA GLU A 538 -3.79 -4.28 -1.10
C GLU A 538 -5.12 -3.60 -1.46
N GLY A 539 -5.59 -3.79 -2.70
CA GLY A 539 -6.94 -3.39 -3.13
C GLY A 539 -8.03 -4.42 -2.78
N PRO A 540 -9.31 -4.14 -3.12
CA PRO A 540 -9.76 -3.08 -4.01
C PRO A 540 -10.17 -1.76 -3.32
N HIS A 541 -10.24 -1.73 -1.99
CA HIS A 541 -10.60 -0.53 -1.22
C HIS A 541 -9.38 0.35 -0.89
N GLY A 542 -9.63 1.61 -0.49
CA GLY A 542 -8.60 2.59 -0.12
C GLY A 542 -9.19 4.00 0.01
N ILE A 543 -8.44 4.95 0.58
CA ILE A 543 -8.84 6.33 0.83
C ILE A 543 -8.00 7.25 -0.07
N SER A 544 -8.56 7.69 -1.19
CA SER A 544 -7.81 8.38 -2.25
C SER A 544 -8.74 9.32 -3.01
N PRO A 545 -8.27 10.45 -3.60
CA PRO A 545 -9.12 11.29 -4.43
C PRO A 545 -9.49 10.61 -5.77
N ARG A 546 -8.80 9.52 -6.12
CA ARG A 546 -9.14 8.65 -7.26
C ARG A 546 -10.48 7.96 -7.01
N PRO A 547 -11.42 7.95 -7.99
CA PRO A 547 -12.69 7.27 -7.84
C PRO A 547 -12.55 5.79 -7.48
N ASN A 548 -13.33 5.32 -6.50
CA ASN A 548 -13.40 3.92 -6.12
C ASN A 548 -14.87 3.54 -5.90
N THR A 549 -15.29 2.39 -6.43
CA THR A 549 -16.65 1.84 -6.26
C THR A 549 -16.78 0.90 -5.06
N THR A 550 -15.66 0.53 -4.43
CA THR A 550 -15.63 -0.34 -3.24
C THR A 550 -15.99 0.47 -2.00
N GLY A 551 -17.18 0.21 -1.43
CA GLY A 551 -17.56 0.72 -0.12
C GLY A 551 -16.71 0.10 1.00
N LEU A 552 -16.34 0.90 1.99
CA LEU A 552 -15.63 0.41 3.18
C LEU A 552 -16.59 -0.40 4.06
N VAL A 553 -16.18 -1.61 4.46
CA VAL A 553 -16.98 -2.52 5.30
C VAL A 553 -16.16 -3.12 6.46
N PRO A 554 -16.79 -3.50 7.59
CA PRO A 554 -16.09 -4.05 8.74
C PRO A 554 -15.16 -5.23 8.39
N GLY A 555 -13.96 -5.24 8.97
CA GLY A 555 -12.89 -6.20 8.67
C GLY A 555 -11.93 -5.74 7.57
N MET A 556 -12.24 -4.72 6.77
CA MET A 556 -11.24 -4.08 5.91
C MET A 556 -10.19 -3.34 6.73
N ILE A 557 -8.91 -3.45 6.33
CA ILE A 557 -7.79 -2.70 6.92
C ILE A 557 -7.32 -1.67 5.91
N VAL A 558 -7.05 -0.43 6.36
CA VAL A 558 -6.53 0.70 5.56
C VAL A 558 -5.43 1.46 6.28
N SER A 559 -4.52 2.11 5.55
CA SER A 559 -3.69 3.20 6.09
C SER A 559 -4.49 4.51 6.22
N ASN A 560 -3.97 5.40 7.06
CA ASN A 560 -4.42 6.77 7.29
C ASN A 560 -3.16 7.63 7.40
N GLU A 561 -2.64 8.08 6.26
CA GLU A 561 -1.26 8.52 6.01
C GLU A 561 -1.12 9.96 5.46
N PRO A 562 -1.93 10.97 5.87
CA PRO A 562 -1.77 12.31 5.30
C PRO A 562 -0.37 12.89 5.53
N GLY A 563 0.02 13.80 4.65
CA GLY A 563 1.34 14.43 4.67
C GLY A 563 1.36 15.85 4.12
N TYR A 564 2.56 16.43 4.10
CA TYR A 564 2.86 17.70 3.45
C TYR A 564 4.35 17.73 3.10
N TYR A 565 4.69 18.23 1.91
CA TYR A 565 6.05 18.18 1.37
C TYR A 565 6.42 19.56 0.82
N GLU A 566 7.45 20.15 1.38
CA GLU A 566 7.98 21.46 1.04
C GLU A 566 9.29 21.23 0.25
N ASP A 567 9.16 21.27 -1.07
CA ASP A 567 10.19 20.90 -2.04
C ASP A 567 11.55 21.55 -1.70
N GLY A 568 12.56 20.72 -1.39
CA GLY A 568 13.91 21.17 -1.03
C GLY A 568 14.13 21.64 0.41
N LYS A 569 13.14 21.57 1.32
CA LYS A 569 13.31 21.92 2.74
C LYS A 569 13.01 20.75 3.70
N PHE A 570 11.79 20.21 3.67
CA PHE A 570 11.33 19.15 4.56
C PHE A 570 10.08 18.45 4.03
N GLY A 571 9.77 17.27 4.58
CA GLY A 571 8.46 16.64 4.42
C GLY A 571 7.98 15.99 5.70
N ILE A 572 6.67 15.85 5.80
CA ILE A 572 5.92 15.36 6.95
C ILE A 572 4.90 14.34 6.46
N ARG A 573 4.77 13.20 7.15
CA ARG A 573 3.68 12.24 6.97
C ARG A 573 3.37 11.60 8.32
N ILE A 574 2.09 11.36 8.61
CA ILE A 574 1.64 10.85 9.92
C ILE A 574 0.66 9.72 9.68
N GLU A 575 1.07 8.50 10.05
CA GLU A 575 0.40 7.30 9.58
C GLU A 575 0.06 6.27 10.66
N ASN A 576 -1.12 5.66 10.56
CA ASN A 576 -1.48 4.47 11.31
C ASN A 576 -2.32 3.56 10.41
N LEU A 577 -2.20 2.24 10.57
CA LEU A 577 -3.17 1.30 10.03
C LEU A 577 -4.40 1.23 10.93
N LEU A 578 -5.57 1.23 10.29
CA LEU A 578 -6.90 1.21 10.87
C LEU A 578 -7.67 -0.02 10.34
N ILE A 579 -8.43 -0.69 11.20
CA ILE A 579 -9.43 -1.68 10.78
C ILE A 579 -10.84 -1.06 10.89
N VAL A 580 -11.64 -1.21 9.83
CA VAL A 580 -13.05 -0.79 9.80
C VAL A 580 -13.84 -1.70 10.74
N LYS A 581 -14.73 -1.10 11.54
CA LYS A 581 -15.66 -1.77 12.46
C LYS A 581 -17.06 -1.16 12.34
N GLU A 582 -18.04 -1.80 12.95
CA GLU A 582 -19.35 -1.17 13.19
C GLU A 582 -19.24 -0.05 14.24
N ALA A 583 -20.07 0.98 14.11
CA ALA A 583 -20.11 2.14 15.01
C ALA A 583 -21.52 2.31 15.57
N ASP A 584 -21.64 2.30 16.91
CA ASP A 584 -22.90 2.54 17.60
C ASP A 584 -23.27 4.04 17.54
N THR A 585 -24.25 4.38 16.70
CA THR A 585 -24.78 5.74 16.58
C THR A 585 -26.01 5.95 17.45
N ALA A 586 -26.14 7.13 18.06
CA ALA A 586 -27.29 7.48 18.91
C ALA A 586 -28.64 7.52 18.16
N ASN A 587 -28.59 7.68 16.83
CA ASN A 587 -29.74 7.67 15.93
C ASN A 587 -29.49 6.67 14.79
N LYS A 588 -30.56 6.19 14.14
CA LYS A 588 -30.50 5.41 12.92
C LYS A 588 -31.28 6.12 11.81
N PHE A 589 -30.63 6.33 10.66
CA PHE A 589 -31.26 6.93 9.49
C PHE A 589 -31.54 5.83 8.45
N ASN A 590 -32.82 5.66 8.09
CA ASN A 590 -33.30 4.61 7.18
C ASN A 590 -32.77 3.20 7.52
N ASP A 591 -32.67 2.89 8.82
CA ASP A 591 -32.10 1.67 9.41
C ASP A 591 -30.69 1.25 8.92
N LYS A 592 -29.97 2.14 8.23
CA LYS A 592 -28.59 1.90 7.78
C LYS A 592 -27.66 1.65 8.95
N ARG A 593 -26.72 0.71 8.77
CA ARG A 593 -25.56 0.55 9.64
C ARG A 593 -24.60 1.73 9.43
N TYR A 594 -23.85 2.04 10.47
CA TYR A 594 -22.75 2.99 10.44
C TYR A 594 -21.46 2.26 10.83
N PHE A 595 -20.37 2.70 10.23
CA PHE A 595 -19.03 2.17 10.41
C PHE A 595 -18.07 3.27 10.90
N GLY A 596 -16.93 2.85 11.41
CA GLY A 596 -15.83 3.71 11.82
C GLY A 596 -14.56 2.88 12.05
N PHE A 597 -13.53 3.46 12.66
CA PHE A 597 -12.20 2.83 12.71
C PHE A 597 -11.77 2.36 14.09
N SER A 598 -10.95 1.30 14.13
CA SER A 598 -10.14 0.89 15.29
C SER A 598 -8.67 0.83 14.88
N ARG A 599 -7.76 1.38 15.68
CA ARG A 599 -6.33 1.49 15.33
C ARG A 599 -5.59 0.17 15.56
N LEU A 600 -4.73 -0.19 14.60
CA LEU A 600 -3.77 -1.29 14.70
C LEU A 600 -2.40 -0.77 15.12
N THR A 601 -1.90 0.31 14.50
CA THR A 601 -0.58 0.90 14.81
C THR A 601 -0.54 1.53 16.21
N HIS A 602 0.52 1.25 16.96
CA HIS A 602 0.74 1.77 18.32
C HIS A 602 2.16 2.36 18.46
N ALA A 603 2.37 3.59 17.98
CA ALA A 603 3.64 4.33 18.12
C ALA A 603 3.38 5.81 18.46
N PRO A 604 4.12 6.45 19.40
CA PRO A 604 3.83 7.83 19.83
C PRO A 604 3.90 8.87 18.69
N PHE A 605 3.26 10.03 18.90
CA PHE A 605 3.52 11.24 18.11
C PHE A 605 4.41 12.18 18.93
N GLN A 606 5.41 12.82 18.30
CA GLN A 606 6.39 13.59 19.05
C GLN A 606 5.77 14.90 19.57
N ARG A 607 5.52 14.98 20.88
CA ARG A 607 4.73 16.05 21.54
C ARG A 607 5.18 17.48 21.20
N LYS A 608 6.49 17.70 20.97
CA LYS A 608 7.06 19.02 20.62
C LYS A 608 6.82 19.48 19.17
N MET A 609 6.27 18.62 18.31
CA MET A 609 5.88 18.96 16.94
C MET A 609 4.45 19.51 16.84
N ILE A 610 3.72 19.60 17.96
CA ILE A 610 2.29 19.90 18.00
C ILE A 610 2.08 21.30 18.62
N ASP A 611 1.56 22.26 17.85
CA ASP A 611 1.03 23.49 18.45
C ASP A 611 -0.35 23.21 19.03
N VAL A 612 -0.38 23.01 20.35
CA VAL A 612 -1.60 22.76 21.13
C VAL A 612 -2.63 23.89 20.95
N LYS A 613 -2.23 25.11 20.56
CA LYS A 613 -3.15 26.23 20.31
C LYS A 613 -3.97 26.08 19.02
N MET A 614 -3.52 25.25 18.07
CA MET A 614 -4.26 24.93 16.85
C MET A 614 -5.25 23.76 17.03
N LEU A 615 -5.26 23.14 18.21
CA LEU A 615 -6.08 21.98 18.52
C LEU A 615 -7.32 22.37 19.33
N THR A 616 -8.45 21.81 18.93
CA THR A 616 -9.67 21.79 19.73
C THR A 616 -9.49 20.91 20.98
N PRO A 617 -10.30 21.11 22.04
CA PRO A 617 -10.29 20.21 23.20
C PRO A 617 -10.56 18.75 22.85
N ALA A 618 -11.31 18.47 21.79
CA ALA A 618 -11.59 17.12 21.29
C ALA A 618 -10.32 16.46 20.68
N GLU A 619 -9.56 17.20 19.86
CA GLU A 619 -8.30 16.71 19.28
C GLU A 619 -7.24 16.48 20.38
N ILE A 620 -7.11 17.38 21.36
CA ILE A 620 -6.25 17.20 22.53
C ILE A 620 -6.66 15.94 23.32
N GLY A 621 -7.98 15.75 23.54
CA GLY A 621 -8.53 14.57 24.19
C GLY A 621 -8.24 13.27 23.43
N TRP A 622 -8.34 13.29 22.09
CA TRP A 622 -8.01 12.16 21.23
C TRP A 622 -6.52 11.82 21.30
N ILE A 623 -5.62 12.80 21.23
CA ILE A 623 -4.16 12.55 21.31
C ILE A 623 -3.80 11.98 22.68
N ASN A 624 -4.37 12.53 23.76
CA ASN A 624 -4.16 12.06 25.12
C ASN A 624 -4.72 10.64 25.33
N LYS A 625 -5.84 10.29 24.68
CA LYS A 625 -6.34 8.92 24.63
C LYS A 625 -5.38 8.02 23.84
N TYR A 626 -4.99 8.40 22.63
CA TYR A 626 -4.10 7.63 21.76
C TYR A 626 -2.76 7.33 22.45
N HIS A 627 -2.08 8.33 23.01
CA HIS A 627 -0.82 8.15 23.73
C HIS A 627 -0.94 7.23 24.94
N ARG A 628 -2.04 7.32 25.71
CA ARG A 628 -2.28 6.38 26.82
C ARG A 628 -2.51 4.96 26.31
N ASP A 629 -3.34 4.78 25.27
CA ASP A 629 -3.61 3.47 24.68
C ASP A 629 -2.31 2.84 24.11
N VAL A 630 -1.41 3.64 23.50
CA VAL A 630 -0.06 3.22 23.07
C VAL A 630 0.78 2.76 24.27
N ARG A 631 0.82 3.54 25.35
CA ARG A 631 1.55 3.18 26.58
C ARG A 631 1.04 1.87 27.16
N GLU A 632 -0.27 1.73 27.35
CA GLU A 632 -0.89 0.54 27.94
C GLU A 632 -0.60 -0.75 27.14
N ARG A 633 -0.52 -0.66 25.81
CA ARG A 633 -0.24 -1.83 24.96
C ARG A 633 1.25 -2.12 24.74
N ILE A 634 2.11 -1.12 24.68
CA ILE A 634 3.54 -1.30 24.37
C ILE A 634 4.43 -1.39 25.62
N LEU A 635 4.07 -0.76 26.76
CA LEU A 635 4.88 -0.81 27.98
C LEU A 635 5.18 -2.24 28.48
N PRO A 636 4.27 -3.24 28.38
CA PRO A 636 4.58 -4.64 28.73
C PRO A 636 5.55 -5.36 27.76
N ARG A 637 6.04 -4.68 26.71
CA ARG A 637 6.88 -5.23 25.63
C ARG A 637 8.23 -4.51 25.51
N VAL A 638 8.46 -3.49 26.33
CA VAL A 638 9.71 -2.72 26.43
C VAL A 638 10.16 -2.70 27.90
N ASN A 639 11.43 -2.39 28.16
CA ASN A 639 12.01 -2.35 29.50
C ASN A 639 13.07 -1.24 29.56
N GLY A 640 13.77 -1.09 30.69
CA GLY A 640 14.92 -0.18 30.79
C GLY A 640 14.63 1.27 30.41
N GLU A 641 15.59 1.91 29.74
CA GLU A 641 15.51 3.30 29.28
C GLU A 641 14.41 3.49 28.22
N GLU A 642 14.13 2.45 27.43
CA GLU A 642 13.13 2.41 26.37
C GLU A 642 11.71 2.50 26.94
N ALA A 643 11.46 1.85 28.09
CA ALA A 643 10.20 1.97 28.82
C ALA A 643 9.99 3.39 29.39
N GLU A 644 11.04 4.02 29.91
CA GLU A 644 10.95 5.42 30.34
C GLU A 644 10.74 6.37 29.17
N TRP A 645 11.45 6.16 28.05
CA TRP A 645 11.30 6.94 26.82
C TRP A 645 9.86 6.89 26.32
N LEU A 646 9.25 5.70 26.33
CA LEU A 646 7.84 5.51 25.99
C LEU A 646 6.93 6.31 26.94
N ILE A 647 7.15 6.24 28.26
CA ILE A 647 6.36 6.99 29.25
C ILE A 647 6.48 8.50 29.00
N ARG A 648 7.69 9.03 28.80
CA ARG A 648 7.95 10.45 28.50
C ARG A 648 7.24 10.91 27.23
N ASN A 649 7.35 10.15 26.14
CA ASN A 649 6.76 10.50 24.84
C ASN A 649 5.25 10.25 24.74
N THR A 650 4.65 9.54 25.70
CA THR A 650 3.20 9.34 25.83
C THR A 650 2.55 10.16 26.95
N ALA A 651 3.28 11.10 27.57
CA ALA A 651 2.69 12.02 28.54
C ALA A 651 1.58 12.87 27.90
N PRO A 652 0.51 13.24 28.64
CA PRO A 652 -0.57 14.03 28.07
C PRO A 652 -0.10 15.41 27.61
N LEU A 653 -0.70 15.93 26.55
CA LEU A 653 -0.68 17.35 26.21
C LEU A 653 -1.53 18.11 27.25
N GLU A 654 -1.01 19.23 27.74
CA GLU A 654 -1.72 20.11 28.66
C GLU A 654 -2.74 20.95 27.88
N THR A 655 -4.00 20.93 28.30
CA THR A 655 -5.00 21.88 27.79
C THR A 655 -4.63 23.30 28.23
N PRO A 656 -4.55 24.29 27.32
CA PRO A 656 -4.34 25.69 27.70
C PRO A 656 -5.40 26.12 28.73
N ARG A 657 -4.96 26.57 29.91
CA ARG A 657 -5.89 27.10 30.91
C ARG A 657 -6.58 28.34 30.33
N PRO A 658 -7.91 28.52 30.50
CA PRO A 658 -8.57 29.76 30.13
C PRO A 658 -7.88 30.96 30.81
N VAL A 659 -7.48 31.96 30.03
CA VAL A 659 -6.91 33.22 30.53
C VAL A 659 -8.06 34.05 31.10
N GLY A 660 -8.58 33.62 32.26
CA GLY A 660 -9.90 34.02 32.75
C GLY A 660 -10.26 33.49 34.14
N SER A 661 -9.26 33.20 34.98
CA SER A 661 -9.46 33.11 36.43
C SER A 661 -8.27 33.73 37.14
N ALA A 662 -8.46 34.94 37.67
CA ALA A 662 -7.52 35.50 38.64
C ALA A 662 -7.52 34.62 39.90
N PRO A 663 -6.39 34.45 40.61
CA PRO A 663 -6.42 33.83 41.92
C PRO A 663 -7.35 34.66 42.81
N ALA A 664 -8.33 34.01 43.44
CA ALA A 664 -9.19 34.67 44.41
C ALA A 664 -8.31 35.23 45.53
N SER A 665 -8.30 36.56 45.68
CA SER A 665 -7.48 37.23 46.69
C SER A 665 -7.93 36.80 48.08
N SER A 666 -6.96 36.39 48.91
CA SER A 666 -7.22 36.01 50.29
C SER A 666 -7.64 37.24 51.11
N ALA A 667 -8.95 37.42 51.28
CA ALA A 667 -9.48 38.36 52.26
C ALA A 667 -9.04 37.92 53.68
N PRO A 668 -8.65 38.86 54.56
CA PRO A 668 -8.17 38.52 55.90
C PRO A 668 -9.31 38.01 56.79
N ALA A 669 -8.98 37.14 57.74
CA ALA A 669 -9.93 36.64 58.72
C ALA A 669 -10.33 37.76 59.70
N SER A 670 -11.62 38.06 59.79
CA SER A 670 -12.20 38.84 60.88
C SER A 670 -12.64 37.92 62.03
N SER A 671 -12.43 38.38 63.26
CA SER A 671 -12.80 37.66 64.49
C SER A 671 -14.32 37.62 64.70
N GLY A 672 -14.84 36.51 65.22
CA GLY A 672 -16.27 36.27 65.34
C GLY A 672 -16.92 36.69 66.67
N TYR A 673 -18.19 37.06 66.55
CA TYR A 673 -19.31 36.94 67.50
C TYR A 673 -20.56 36.67 66.61
N GLY A 674 -21.63 35.99 67.00
CA GLY A 674 -21.99 35.36 68.27
C GLY A 674 -23.53 35.34 68.37
N SER A 675 -24.14 34.21 68.76
CA SER A 675 -25.61 33.97 68.80
C SER A 675 -26.33 33.89 67.43
N SER A 676 -27.55 33.35 67.29
CA SER A 676 -28.18 32.16 67.93
C SER A 676 -29.48 31.74 67.22
N GLN A 677 -29.97 30.52 67.54
CA GLN A 677 -31.36 30.02 67.43
C GLN A 677 -32.06 29.79 66.06
N THR A 678 -32.52 28.53 65.89
CA THR A 678 -33.78 28.08 65.23
C THR A 678 -34.02 28.30 63.73
N GLY A 679 -34.72 27.43 63.00
CA GLY A 679 -35.45 26.22 63.44
C GLY A 679 -35.92 25.30 62.30
N TYR A 680 -36.81 24.35 62.62
CA TYR A 680 -37.28 23.26 61.76
C TYR A 680 -38.03 23.69 60.49
N GLY A 681 -37.98 22.88 59.43
CA GLY A 681 -38.87 22.99 58.27
C GLY A 681 -38.68 21.89 57.23
N THR A 682 -39.55 20.87 57.23
CA THR A 682 -39.62 19.85 56.16
C THR A 682 -40.93 20.00 55.39
N GLN A 683 -40.91 19.98 54.05
CA GLN A 683 -41.71 19.06 53.21
C GLN A 683 -41.66 19.31 51.68
N THR A 684 -41.72 18.18 50.97
CA THR A 684 -42.20 17.87 49.60
C THR A 684 -42.58 18.95 48.56
N ALA A 685 -42.02 18.72 47.35
CA ALA A 685 -42.68 18.63 46.03
C ALA A 685 -43.29 19.87 45.32
N GLY A 686 -43.04 19.95 44.02
CA GLY A 686 -43.71 20.86 43.07
C GLY A 686 -43.24 20.67 41.63
N TYR A 687 -44.09 20.14 40.74
CA TYR A 687 -43.90 20.23 39.29
C TYR A 687 -44.39 21.61 38.81
N GLY A 688 -43.64 22.27 37.93
CA GLY A 688 -44.03 23.57 37.36
C GLY A 688 -43.44 23.79 35.97
N ASN A 689 -44.29 23.83 34.95
CA ASN A 689 -43.94 24.10 33.56
C ASN A 689 -44.50 25.47 33.15
N SER A 690 -43.72 26.29 32.43
CA SER A 690 -44.14 27.62 31.98
C SER A 690 -43.74 27.88 30.53
N ARG A 691 -44.72 28.20 29.69
CA ARG A 691 -44.60 28.30 28.22
C ARG A 691 -45.38 29.49 27.68
N ALA A 692 -44.69 30.46 27.09
CA ALA A 692 -45.23 31.55 26.25
C ALA A 692 -44.08 32.13 25.40
N GLY A 693 -44.29 32.73 24.23
CA GLY A 693 -45.52 32.90 23.43
C GLY A 693 -45.15 33.50 22.06
N TYR A 694 -45.99 33.27 21.02
CA TYR A 694 -45.75 33.75 19.66
C TYR A 694 -46.25 35.18 19.43
N SER A 695 -45.65 35.90 18.47
CA SER A 695 -46.37 36.81 17.56
C SER A 695 -45.60 37.04 16.25
N THR A 696 -46.27 37.55 15.22
CA THR A 696 -45.78 37.65 13.82
C THR A 696 -46.35 38.88 13.11
N SER A 697 -45.57 39.54 12.25
CA SER A 697 -46.05 40.50 11.22
C SER A 697 -45.01 40.66 10.10
N ALA A 698 -45.42 41.10 8.90
CA ALA A 698 -44.59 41.07 7.68
C ALA A 698 -44.85 42.26 6.72
N ALA A 699 -43.99 42.36 5.68
CA ALA A 699 -43.98 43.32 4.55
C ALA A 699 -43.59 44.80 4.90
N GLY A 700 -42.89 45.54 4.01
CA GLY A 700 -42.30 45.16 2.72
C GLY A 700 -41.62 46.33 1.95
N ASN A 701 -41.35 46.11 0.66
CA ASN A 701 -40.84 47.03 -0.40
C ASN A 701 -39.34 47.41 -0.49
N GLY A 702 -38.81 47.29 -1.73
CA GLY A 702 -37.65 48.02 -2.28
C GLY A 702 -36.24 47.46 -1.99
N THR A 703 -35.26 47.47 -2.91
CA THR A 703 -35.25 47.72 -4.37
C THR A 703 -33.99 47.05 -4.97
N VAL A 704 -33.99 46.68 -6.26
CA VAL A 704 -32.84 46.02 -6.94
C VAL A 704 -32.30 46.90 -8.08
N PRO A 705 -30.97 47.00 -8.26
CA PRO A 705 -30.33 47.32 -9.54
C PRO A 705 -29.48 46.15 -10.09
N ALA A 706 -29.23 46.13 -11.40
CA ALA A 706 -28.42 45.12 -12.09
C ALA A 706 -27.48 45.76 -13.14
N GLY A 707 -26.41 45.04 -13.51
CA GLY A 707 -25.38 45.39 -14.50
C GLY A 707 -24.21 44.40 -14.32
N TYR A 708 -23.85 43.57 -15.31
CA TYR A 708 -22.96 43.86 -16.46
C TYR A 708 -21.60 44.46 -16.02
N GLU A 709 -20.44 43.97 -16.48
CA GLU A 709 -20.13 43.45 -17.82
C GLU A 709 -18.97 42.42 -17.84
N ILE A 710 -18.67 41.81 -19.00
CA ILE A 710 -17.53 40.87 -19.21
C ILE A 710 -16.66 41.33 -20.39
N PRO A 711 -15.34 41.44 -20.24
CA PRO A 711 -14.42 41.64 -21.38
C PRO A 711 -13.47 40.45 -21.63
N SER A 712 -13.66 39.77 -22.77
CA SER A 712 -12.53 39.45 -23.66
C SER A 712 -12.02 40.77 -24.31
N VAL A 713 -10.84 40.93 -24.89
CA VAL A 713 -10.02 40.07 -25.79
C VAL A 713 -8.56 40.53 -25.69
N GLY A 714 -7.58 39.75 -26.17
CA GLY A 714 -6.44 40.35 -26.89
C GLY A 714 -5.06 39.75 -26.68
N SER A 715 -4.33 39.57 -27.79
CA SER A 715 -2.91 39.20 -27.83
C SER A 715 -2.00 40.43 -27.89
N GLY A 716 -0.87 40.42 -27.19
CA GLY A 716 0.16 41.46 -27.32
C GLY A 716 1.54 41.02 -26.81
N THR A 717 2.58 41.24 -27.62
CA THR A 717 3.99 40.96 -27.27
C THR A 717 4.69 42.22 -26.77
N SER A 718 5.65 42.08 -25.84
CA SER A 718 6.86 42.93 -25.79
C SER A 718 7.86 42.45 -24.73
N ARG A 719 9.08 43.00 -24.80
CA ARG A 719 10.18 42.78 -23.85
C ARG A 719 10.18 43.89 -22.79
N GLY A 720 10.66 43.61 -21.59
CA GLY A 720 10.99 44.62 -20.57
C GLY A 720 12.01 44.07 -19.58
N ALA A 721 12.95 44.90 -19.15
CA ALA A 721 13.98 44.59 -18.14
C ALA A 721 14.07 45.75 -17.13
N TYR A 722 15.15 45.77 -16.33
CA TYR A 722 15.41 46.60 -15.14
C TYR A 722 14.66 46.10 -13.88
N GLU A 723 15.28 45.83 -12.70
CA GLU A 723 16.52 46.25 -12.02
C GLU A 723 16.31 47.40 -11.01
N ASN A 724 17.11 47.39 -9.92
CA ASN A 724 17.18 48.33 -8.79
C ASN A 724 16.04 48.26 -7.74
N SER A 725 16.27 48.51 -6.45
CA SER A 725 17.54 48.64 -5.67
C SER A 725 17.25 48.74 -4.15
N SER A 726 18.31 48.70 -3.32
CA SER A 726 18.48 49.50 -2.07
C SER A 726 17.60 49.16 -0.82
N THR A 727 18.02 49.34 0.44
CA THR A 727 19.33 49.71 1.03
C THR A 727 19.51 49.19 2.48
N GLU A 728 20.72 49.40 3.02
CA GLU A 728 21.26 48.99 4.32
C GLU A 728 20.61 49.60 5.59
N SER A 729 20.84 48.96 6.74
CA SER A 729 21.29 49.62 7.99
C SER A 729 21.94 48.59 8.94
N ALA A 730 22.64 49.03 9.99
CA ALA A 730 23.66 48.22 10.69
C ALA A 730 23.66 48.36 12.24
N THR A 731 24.73 47.87 12.90
CA THR A 731 25.01 47.81 14.37
C THR A 731 24.34 46.63 15.12
N GLN A 732 24.90 46.02 16.18
CA GLN A 732 26.21 46.19 16.86
C GLN A 732 26.66 44.86 17.56
N ARG A 733 27.89 44.80 18.10
CA ARG A 733 28.45 43.72 18.96
C ARG A 733 29.24 44.33 20.13
N PRO A 734 29.26 43.71 21.32
CA PRO A 734 30.33 42.77 21.71
C PRO A 734 29.72 41.47 22.35
N SER A 735 30.36 40.56 23.10
CA SER A 735 31.75 40.33 23.57
C SER A 735 31.99 38.82 23.82
N ASN A 736 33.23 38.40 24.08
CA ASN A 736 33.57 37.14 24.79
C ASN A 736 34.22 37.47 26.16
N PRO A 737 34.31 36.50 27.09
CA PRO A 737 35.64 36.03 27.50
C PRO A 737 35.79 34.49 27.46
N ALA A 738 36.89 33.95 28.03
CA ALA A 738 37.46 32.62 27.73
C ALA A 738 37.59 31.69 28.99
N PRO A 739 38.01 30.41 28.88
CA PRO A 739 37.93 29.39 29.93
C PRO A 739 39.23 29.21 30.75
N PRO A 740 39.17 28.40 31.82
CA PRO A 740 40.04 27.20 31.94
C PRO A 740 39.33 26.00 32.63
N ALA A 741 39.91 24.82 32.89
CA ALA A 741 40.85 23.94 32.17
C ALA A 741 40.96 22.56 32.89
N THR A 742 41.32 21.49 32.18
CA THR A 742 42.05 20.26 32.63
C THR A 742 41.70 19.52 33.94
N SER A 743 41.44 18.21 33.85
CA SER A 743 42.22 17.18 34.59
C SER A 743 41.93 15.71 34.15
N ALA A 744 42.99 14.89 34.22
CA ALA A 744 43.10 13.41 34.09
C ALA A 744 44.54 13.05 34.55
N PRO A 745 45.04 11.78 34.61
CA PRO A 745 44.42 10.46 34.38
C PRO A 745 44.77 9.36 35.43
N SER A 746 44.21 8.14 35.30
CA SER A 746 44.76 6.81 35.73
C SER A 746 43.79 5.71 35.21
N SER A 747 44.16 4.63 34.49
CA SER A 747 45.00 3.44 34.79
C SER A 747 44.39 2.46 35.83
N ALA A 748 44.54 1.13 35.77
CA ALA A 748 44.82 0.16 34.69
C ALA A 748 44.59 -1.30 35.22
N GLY A 749 44.47 -2.31 34.33
CA GLY A 749 44.44 -3.75 34.68
C GLY A 749 43.51 -4.57 33.76
N SER A 750 43.99 -5.47 32.90
CA SER A 750 44.53 -6.83 33.16
C SER A 750 43.41 -7.87 33.44
N SER A 751 42.89 -8.67 32.49
CA SER A 751 43.49 -9.68 31.59
C SER A 751 43.67 -11.09 32.19
N ALA A 752 42.83 -12.05 31.76
CA ALA A 752 43.19 -13.47 31.62
C ALA A 752 42.10 -14.23 30.82
N ALA A 753 42.51 -15.22 30.03
CA ALA A 753 41.66 -16.27 29.45
C ALA A 753 42.42 -17.61 29.59
N TRP A 754 41.74 -18.76 29.61
CA TRP A 754 42.40 -20.08 29.50
C TRP A 754 41.47 -21.15 28.88
N SER A 755 42.06 -22.25 28.41
CA SER A 755 41.44 -23.42 27.76
C SER A 755 41.08 -24.54 28.77
N GLY A 756 40.48 -25.70 28.45
CA GLY A 756 40.21 -26.38 27.17
C GLY A 756 39.28 -27.64 27.31
N PRO A 757 39.26 -28.61 26.34
CA PRO A 757 38.11 -29.52 26.14
C PRO A 757 38.34 -31.07 26.12
N ALA A 758 37.24 -31.85 26.21
CA ALA A 758 37.08 -33.30 25.92
C ALA A 758 35.59 -33.57 25.52
N LYS A 759 35.16 -34.43 24.56
CA LYS A 759 35.26 -35.92 24.37
C LYS A 759 34.51 -36.74 25.46
N SER A 760 33.85 -37.90 25.25
CA SER A 760 33.40 -38.74 24.08
C SER A 760 32.72 -40.04 24.62
N ALA A 761 31.84 -40.83 23.98
CA ALA A 761 30.99 -40.76 22.77
C ALA A 761 30.02 -42.01 22.73
N ASP A 762 29.24 -42.19 21.63
CA ASP A 762 28.54 -43.42 21.15
C ASP A 762 27.31 -44.02 21.88
N GLY A 763 26.44 -44.71 21.12
CA GLY A 763 25.29 -45.50 21.61
C GLY A 763 24.19 -45.81 20.58
N TYR A 764 24.12 -47.05 20.06
CA TYR A 764 23.09 -47.52 19.11
C TYR A 764 21.84 -48.10 19.80
N GLY A 765 20.69 -48.10 19.11
CA GLY A 765 19.52 -48.93 19.47
C GLY A 765 18.30 -48.71 18.58
N ALA A 766 17.74 -49.77 18.00
CA ALA A 766 16.56 -49.71 17.12
C ALA A 766 15.55 -50.82 17.41
N SER A 767 14.25 -50.54 17.30
CA SER A 767 13.19 -51.56 17.13
C SER A 767 11.83 -51.00 16.71
N ARG A 768 11.02 -51.90 16.13
CA ARG A 768 9.63 -51.82 15.62
C ARG A 768 9.14 -53.30 15.59
N PRO A 769 7.87 -53.69 15.29
CA PRO A 769 6.74 -52.92 14.76
C PRO A 769 5.41 -53.23 15.51
N ALA A 770 4.30 -53.34 14.76
CA ALA A 770 2.95 -53.83 15.10
C ALA A 770 2.01 -52.86 15.86
N SER A 771 0.67 -52.98 15.77
CA SER A 771 -0.26 -52.92 14.60
C SER A 771 -1.65 -53.44 15.01
N ALA A 772 -2.70 -52.61 14.95
CA ALA A 772 -4.10 -53.09 14.90
C ALA A 772 -5.08 -51.98 14.49
N THR A 773 -6.09 -52.37 13.72
CA THR A 773 -7.39 -51.69 13.54
C THR A 773 -8.46 -52.77 13.65
N PRO A 774 -9.68 -52.49 14.16
CA PRO A 774 -10.73 -52.09 13.22
C PRO A 774 -11.77 -51.09 13.78
N ALA A 775 -12.66 -50.66 12.89
CA ALA A 775 -13.94 -49.99 13.18
C ALA A 775 -15.08 -51.07 13.20
N PRO A 776 -16.41 -50.79 13.27
CA PRO A 776 -17.13 -49.52 13.06
C PRO A 776 -18.24 -49.18 14.08
N GLY A 777 -18.85 -48.00 13.92
CA GLY A 777 -20.08 -47.60 14.63
C GLY A 777 -20.78 -46.41 13.96
N TYR A 778 -21.89 -46.68 13.24
CA TYR A 778 -22.71 -45.66 12.57
C TYR A 778 -23.86 -45.18 13.46
N ARG A 779 -24.07 -43.86 13.56
CA ARG A 779 -25.42 -43.25 13.65
C ARG A 779 -25.41 -41.79 13.23
N SER A 780 -26.59 -41.27 12.90
CA SER A 780 -26.76 -40.08 12.06
C SER A 780 -27.65 -39.00 12.68
N SER A 781 -27.32 -37.75 12.41
CA SER A 781 -28.24 -36.60 12.44
C SER A 781 -27.78 -35.56 11.41
N ARG A 782 -28.72 -34.92 10.71
CA ARG A 782 -28.43 -33.89 9.70
C ARG A 782 -28.25 -32.49 10.35
N PRO A 783 -27.66 -31.52 9.65
CA PRO A 783 -27.28 -30.23 10.25
C PRO A 783 -28.43 -29.22 10.28
N ASP A 784 -28.44 -28.37 11.31
CA ASP A 784 -29.12 -27.08 11.30
C ASP A 784 -28.24 -26.02 10.63
N THR A 785 -28.86 -25.14 9.85
CA THR A 785 -28.17 -24.09 9.08
C THR A 785 -27.94 -22.82 9.89
N ALA A 786 -26.69 -22.51 10.23
CA ALA A 786 -26.29 -21.28 10.92
C ALA A 786 -25.61 -20.28 9.96
N SER A 787 -26.41 -19.55 9.18
CA SER A 787 -25.91 -18.48 8.31
C SER A 787 -25.91 -17.11 9.02
N GLY A 788 -24.72 -16.64 9.43
CA GLY A 788 -24.44 -15.21 9.67
C GLY A 788 -24.32 -14.72 11.12
N SER A 789 -23.10 -14.63 11.65
CA SER A 789 -22.76 -13.83 12.85
C SER A 789 -21.29 -13.40 13.01
N SER A 790 -20.44 -13.48 11.96
CA SER A 790 -18.98 -13.25 12.08
C SER A 790 -18.58 -11.84 12.55
N ALA A 791 -19.32 -10.80 12.17
CA ALA A 791 -19.02 -9.41 12.56
C ALA A 791 -19.16 -9.17 14.07
N SER A 792 -20.11 -9.86 14.73
CA SER A 792 -20.33 -9.73 16.17
C SER A 792 -19.22 -10.41 16.99
N GLU A 793 -18.63 -11.49 16.47
CA GLU A 793 -17.51 -12.19 17.09
C GLU A 793 -16.19 -11.41 16.93
N LEU A 794 -15.96 -10.80 15.76
CA LEU A 794 -14.88 -9.83 15.55
C LEU A 794 -14.93 -8.70 16.59
N ASN A 795 -16.09 -8.07 16.76
CA ASN A 795 -16.29 -7.00 17.74
C ASN A 795 -16.10 -7.51 19.18
N GLN A 796 -16.65 -8.67 19.54
CA GLN A 796 -16.50 -9.21 20.90
C GLN A 796 -15.06 -9.62 21.23
N LEU A 797 -14.32 -10.25 20.31
CA LEU A 797 -12.94 -10.68 20.60
C LEU A 797 -11.96 -9.51 20.67
N LEU A 798 -12.12 -8.48 19.81
CA LEU A 798 -11.37 -7.22 19.92
C LEU A 798 -11.67 -6.46 21.23
N LEU A 799 -12.90 -6.58 21.76
CA LEU A 799 -13.27 -6.00 23.05
C LEU A 799 -12.84 -6.85 24.26
N LEU A 800 -12.86 -8.18 24.16
CA LEU A 800 -12.47 -9.08 25.27
C LEU A 800 -10.96 -9.08 25.49
N ASN A 801 -10.15 -8.91 24.44
CA ASN A 801 -8.70 -8.70 24.56
C ASN A 801 -8.30 -7.29 25.07
N LEU A 802 -9.24 -6.53 25.65
CA LEU A 802 -8.95 -5.40 26.56
C LEU A 802 -8.95 -5.80 28.05
N GLN A 803 -9.38 -7.01 28.43
CA GLN A 803 -9.51 -7.43 29.84
C GLN A 803 -8.64 -8.65 30.20
N SER A 804 -7.32 -8.49 30.07
CA SER A 804 -6.31 -9.44 30.56
C SER A 804 -5.49 -8.90 31.75
N VAL A 805 -6.16 -8.20 32.68
CA VAL A 805 -5.63 -7.77 33.98
C VAL A 805 -6.65 -8.12 35.07
N PRO A 806 -6.28 -8.80 36.17
CA PRO A 806 -7.25 -9.30 37.16
C PRO A 806 -7.84 -8.18 38.03
N GLN A 807 -9.16 -8.23 38.27
CA GLN A 807 -9.92 -7.30 39.12
C GLN A 807 -11.06 -8.04 39.88
N PRO A 808 -11.56 -7.52 41.02
CA PRO A 808 -12.14 -8.36 42.09
C PRO A 808 -13.61 -8.81 41.93
N PRO A 809 -14.07 -9.83 42.70
CA PRO A 809 -15.21 -10.68 42.31
C PRO A 809 -16.64 -10.10 42.34
N ARG A 810 -16.85 -8.83 42.70
CA ARG A 810 -18.22 -8.31 42.96
C ARG A 810 -19.05 -7.99 41.72
N LEU A 811 -18.44 -7.80 40.55
CA LEU A 811 -19.17 -7.50 39.30
C LEU A 811 -19.84 -8.73 38.67
N LEU A 812 -19.29 -9.93 38.86
CA LEU A 812 -19.77 -11.16 38.20
C LEU A 812 -21.23 -11.51 38.58
N GLN A 813 -21.60 -11.29 39.85
CA GLN A 813 -22.95 -11.58 40.34
C GLN A 813 -24.03 -10.64 39.78
N GLN A 814 -23.69 -9.40 39.41
CA GLN A 814 -24.63 -8.49 38.76
C GLN A 814 -24.88 -8.91 37.30
N ALA A 815 -23.82 -9.26 36.55
CA ALA A 815 -23.94 -9.71 35.17
C ALA A 815 -24.80 -10.98 35.03
N GLN A 816 -24.61 -11.98 35.91
CA GLN A 816 -25.40 -13.22 35.91
C GLN A 816 -26.90 -12.98 36.13
N ARG A 817 -27.28 -12.07 37.05
CA ARG A 817 -28.68 -11.71 37.29
C ARG A 817 -29.32 -11.03 36.07
N PHE A 818 -28.56 -10.19 35.35
CA PHE A 818 -29.04 -9.52 34.14
C PHE A 818 -29.27 -10.48 32.98
N LEU A 819 -28.39 -11.49 32.79
CA LEU A 819 -28.57 -12.53 31.78
C LEU A 819 -29.83 -13.38 32.02
N GLN A 820 -30.06 -13.80 33.27
CA GLN A 820 -31.22 -14.63 33.63
C GLN A 820 -32.56 -13.91 33.39
N ALA A 821 -32.62 -12.58 33.57
CA ALA A 821 -33.79 -11.78 33.22
C ALA A 821 -34.05 -11.77 31.69
N ARG A 822 -32.99 -11.65 30.89
CA ARG A 822 -33.09 -11.53 29.42
C ARG A 822 -33.55 -12.85 28.75
N VAL A 823 -33.12 -14.00 29.28
CA VAL A 823 -33.57 -15.33 28.80
C VAL A 823 -35.07 -15.53 29.07
N ARG A 824 -35.57 -15.12 30.24
CA ARG A 824 -37.00 -15.20 30.61
C ARG A 824 -37.92 -14.31 29.74
N ALA A 825 -37.38 -13.25 29.14
CA ALA A 825 -38.13 -12.37 28.24
C ALA A 825 -38.33 -12.98 26.84
N MET A 826 -37.32 -13.68 26.29
CA MET A 826 -37.40 -14.24 24.93
C MET A 826 -38.34 -15.45 24.83
N SER A 827 -38.51 -16.22 25.91
CA SER A 827 -39.38 -17.40 25.97
C SER A 827 -40.90 -17.12 25.95
N ARG A 828 -41.34 -15.89 25.69
CA ARG A 828 -42.77 -15.49 25.65
C ARG A 828 -43.28 -14.99 24.28
N ARG A 829 -42.49 -15.01 23.20
CA ARG A 829 -42.91 -14.55 21.86
C ARG A 829 -42.68 -15.58 20.75
N GLN A 830 -43.49 -16.64 20.73
CA GLN A 830 -43.72 -17.48 19.53
C GLN A 830 -45.04 -18.26 19.68
N ARG A 831 -46.03 -17.97 18.82
CA ARG A 831 -47.21 -18.84 18.53
C ARG A 831 -48.07 -18.26 17.38
N ILE A 832 -48.17 -19.00 16.26
CA ILE A 832 -49.36 -19.16 15.39
C ILE A 832 -49.76 -17.94 14.50
N PRO A 833 -50.10 -18.08 13.18
CA PRO A 833 -49.59 -18.99 12.14
C PRO A 833 -49.39 -18.29 10.75
N LEU A 834 -49.12 -19.07 9.68
CA LEU A 834 -49.20 -18.64 8.27
C LEU A 834 -50.62 -18.78 7.69
N LYS A 835 -50.92 -18.04 6.60
CA LYS A 835 -52.04 -18.25 5.66
C LYS A 835 -51.63 -17.94 4.22
N THR A 836 -52.44 -18.35 3.24
CA THR A 836 -52.03 -18.58 1.84
C THR A 836 -52.86 -17.85 0.77
N GLU A 837 -52.25 -17.75 -0.43
CA GLU A 837 -52.84 -17.80 -1.78
C GLU A 837 -53.28 -16.53 -2.60
N ARG A 838 -52.97 -16.62 -3.90
CA ARG A 838 -53.60 -16.05 -5.15
C ARG A 838 -53.33 -14.62 -5.67
N ASN A 839 -52.58 -14.61 -6.78
CA ASN A 839 -52.93 -14.12 -8.14
C ASN A 839 -53.73 -12.81 -8.36
N SER A 840 -53.14 -11.92 -9.17
CA SER A 840 -53.80 -11.35 -10.36
C SER A 840 -52.77 -10.86 -11.41
N ARG A 841 -53.16 -10.84 -12.71
CA ARG A 841 -52.43 -10.20 -13.83
C ARG A 841 -53.20 -8.94 -14.26
N ILE A 842 -52.54 -7.98 -14.92
CA ILE A 842 -53.03 -7.28 -16.15
C ILE A 842 -51.92 -6.36 -16.72
N ARG A 843 -52.10 -5.85 -17.95
CA ARG A 843 -51.13 -5.10 -18.78
C ARG A 843 -51.43 -3.58 -18.86
N PRO A 844 -50.53 -2.73 -19.42
CA PRO A 844 -50.57 -1.27 -19.26
C PRO A 844 -51.41 -0.53 -20.32
N HIS A 845 -51.59 0.78 -20.11
CA HIS A 845 -52.15 1.74 -21.07
C HIS A 845 -51.19 2.90 -21.36
N LEU A 846 -51.25 3.41 -22.59
CA LEU A 846 -50.64 4.66 -23.08
C LEU A 846 -51.61 5.84 -22.93
N ARG A 847 -51.07 7.06 -22.88
CA ARG A 847 -51.63 8.26 -23.56
C ARG A 847 -50.59 9.38 -23.67
N ASP A 848 -50.72 10.16 -24.74
CA ASP A 848 -49.81 11.22 -25.18
C ASP A 848 -50.33 12.62 -24.79
N GLU A 849 -49.50 13.66 -24.94
CA GLU A 849 -49.97 14.96 -25.45
C GLU A 849 -48.82 15.80 -26.09
N ASN A 850 -49.18 16.86 -26.83
CA ASN A 850 -48.36 17.56 -27.85
C ASN A 850 -47.39 18.63 -27.26
N CYS A 851 -46.49 19.33 -27.99
CA CYS A 851 -46.11 19.43 -29.42
C CYS A 851 -44.57 19.74 -29.49
N SER A 852 -43.85 20.34 -30.46
CA SER A 852 -44.02 21.00 -31.80
C SER A 852 -42.58 21.20 -32.39
N SER A 853 -42.29 21.53 -33.67
CA SER A 853 -43.01 21.52 -34.96
C SER A 853 -42.06 21.83 -36.15
N LEU A 854 -42.31 21.27 -37.34
CA LEU A 854 -41.91 21.74 -38.70
C LEU A 854 -40.42 22.04 -39.04
N HIS A 855 -39.84 21.21 -39.94
CA HIS A 855 -39.46 21.64 -41.30
C HIS A 855 -39.38 20.42 -42.25
N SER A 856 -39.34 20.66 -43.57
CA SER A 856 -39.73 19.67 -44.61
C SER A 856 -38.66 19.33 -45.67
N LEU A 857 -38.95 18.27 -46.44
CA LEU A 857 -38.34 17.76 -47.70
C LEU A 857 -37.29 16.63 -47.51
N GLY A 858 -37.36 15.49 -48.21
CA GLY A 858 -38.34 15.05 -49.23
C GLY A 858 -38.29 13.54 -49.57
N SER A 859 -39.09 13.13 -50.57
CA SER A 859 -39.32 11.76 -51.08
C SER A 859 -38.07 11.01 -51.60
N GLY A 860 -38.07 9.66 -51.74
CA GLY A 860 -39.19 8.70 -51.61
C GLY A 860 -38.80 7.21 -51.76
N TRP A 861 -39.78 6.38 -52.16
CA TRP A 861 -39.77 4.90 -52.21
C TRP A 861 -39.19 4.37 -53.58
N LEU A 862 -39.06 3.07 -53.94
CA LEU A 862 -39.66 1.78 -53.51
C LEU A 862 -38.78 0.56 -53.95
N PHE A 863 -39.28 -0.67 -53.75
CA PHE A 863 -38.72 -2.00 -54.17
C PHE A 863 -38.66 -2.17 -55.73
N TRP A 864 -38.06 -3.19 -56.37
CA TRP A 864 -38.25 -4.65 -56.17
C TRP A 864 -37.20 -5.59 -56.86
N ASP A 865 -37.56 -6.86 -57.09
CA ASP A 865 -36.72 -8.07 -57.28
C ASP A 865 -36.22 -8.43 -58.71
N SER A 866 -35.34 -9.45 -58.76
CA SER A 866 -35.31 -10.60 -59.71
C SER A 866 -34.17 -10.84 -60.74
N GLU A 867 -33.64 -12.08 -60.65
CA GLU A 867 -33.16 -13.02 -61.70
C GLU A 867 -31.82 -12.92 -62.47
N HIS A 868 -31.39 -14.10 -62.96
CA HIS A 868 -30.16 -14.44 -63.69
C HIS A 868 -30.42 -14.64 -65.20
N PRO A 869 -29.39 -14.61 -66.06
CA PRO A 869 -28.94 -15.88 -66.66
C PRO A 869 -27.41 -16.05 -66.76
N ARG A 870 -26.96 -17.23 -67.26
CA ARG A 870 -25.54 -17.61 -67.48
C ARG A 870 -25.15 -17.52 -68.96
N ILE A 871 -23.85 -17.44 -69.25
CA ILE A 871 -23.15 -18.14 -70.37
C ILE A 871 -21.60 -18.07 -70.18
N LEU A 872 -20.85 -18.93 -70.87
CA LEU A 872 -19.40 -19.21 -70.81
C LEU A 872 -18.86 -19.42 -72.26
N PRO A 873 -17.58 -19.76 -72.56
CA PRO A 873 -16.35 -19.85 -71.74
C PRO A 873 -15.10 -19.13 -72.36
N GLY A 874 -13.94 -19.24 -71.70
CA GLY A 874 -12.61 -18.99 -72.28
C GLY A 874 -11.54 -19.92 -71.66
N SER A 875 -10.51 -20.32 -72.42
CA SER A 875 -9.46 -21.29 -72.06
C SER A 875 -8.23 -20.64 -71.35
N ASN A 876 -7.22 -21.34 -70.79
CA ASN A 876 -6.77 -22.73 -70.98
C ASN A 876 -5.92 -23.28 -69.78
N SER A 877 -5.70 -24.61 -69.73
CA SER A 877 -4.60 -25.42 -69.11
C SER A 877 -3.70 -24.88 -67.96
N SER A 878 -3.27 -25.66 -66.94
CA SER A 878 -3.00 -27.12 -66.91
C SER A 878 -3.15 -27.84 -65.52
N GLU A 879 -3.20 -29.18 -65.61
CA GLU A 879 -3.24 -30.31 -64.63
C GLU A 879 -2.78 -30.15 -63.15
N ARG A 880 -3.40 -30.77 -62.12
CA ARG A 880 -3.75 -32.21 -61.78
C ARG A 880 -2.53 -33.06 -61.36
N LYS A 881 -2.55 -33.99 -60.38
CA LYS A 881 -3.57 -34.73 -59.56
C LYS A 881 -3.20 -34.70 -58.04
N ARG A 882 -4.13 -34.82 -57.05
CA ARG A 882 -4.58 -36.03 -56.27
C ARG A 882 -3.47 -37.04 -55.92
N TRP A 883 -3.39 -37.67 -54.73
CA TRP A 883 -4.42 -38.33 -53.89
C TRP A 883 -4.20 -38.09 -52.37
N THR A 884 -5.20 -37.77 -51.52
CA THR A 884 -6.25 -38.58 -50.83
C THR A 884 -5.83 -39.34 -49.55
N ALA A 885 -6.54 -39.03 -48.44
CA ALA A 885 -6.85 -39.86 -47.25
C ALA A 885 -5.75 -40.37 -46.30
N ALA A 886 -5.61 -39.67 -45.17
CA ALA A 886 -5.60 -40.24 -43.81
C ALA A 886 -6.26 -39.22 -42.86
#